data_AF-U3IAM4-F1
#
_entry.id   AF-U3IAM4-F1
#
_cell.length_a   1.000
_cell.length_b   1.000
_cell.length_c   1.000
_cell.angle_alpha   90.00
_cell.angle_beta   90.00
_cell.angle_gamma   90.00
#
_symmetry.space_group_name_H-M   'P 1'
#
loop_
_entity.id
_entity.type
_entity.pdbx_description
1 polymer ?
#
loop_
_entity_poly.entity_id
_entity_poly.type
_entity_poly.pdbx_seq_one_letter_code
_entity_poly.pdbx_strand_id
1 'polypeptide(L)'
;MDSVPSGVTALAESGAVPAPLTGFLWMLVLGFIIAFVLAFSVGANDVANSFGTAVGSGVVTLRQACILASIFETVGSVLLGAKVSETIRKGLIDVEMYNSTQELLMAGSISAMFGSAVWQLVASFLKLPISGTHCIVGATIGFSLVAKGQEGVKWSELLKIVLSWFISPLLSGIMSAILFFLVRRFILHKADPVPNGLRALPVFYACTVGINLFSIMYTGAPLLGFDKLPLWGILLISAGSAVVCALVVWFFVCPRMKKKIEREIKSSPSESPLMEKNSSLKEDHEEPKAPLGDGPGNAKSPIAEVVSPVPHRVAVEERTVSFNLGDLEEVPERERLPSVDLKETNIDSAGAVQLPNGNLVQFNQAVSHQMSSSGQYQYHTVHKDSGLYKELLHKLHLAKMGDCMGDSGDKPLRRNNSYTSYTMAICEEMEKLTWPAADTKKRVEMGIGNRKGSSSSLEEWQDQDKPEVSLLFQFLQILTACFGSFAHGGNDVSNAIGPLVALYLIYQTGDVATKVATPIWLLLYGGAGICIGLWVWGRRVIQTMGKDLTPITPSSGFSIELASALTVVIASNVGLPISTTHCKVGSVVSVGWLRSRKAVDWHLFRNIFMAWFVTVPISGLISAAIMAVFKIFVNRSLALEKIKCFGFDMDYTLAMYKSPDYEELAFQLLLEHLVSIGYPHEILAYKYDPTFPTRGLVFDALYGNLLKVDSHGNLLVCAHGFRFLKGAEILHYYPNKFIQRDDMKRFHILNTLFNLTETYLYACLVDFFSNCSRYVNCDTGYKHGNLFMSFRSMFQDVREAMDQVHLSGCLKEKTLENLEKYVVKDPRVPLLLSRMKEVGKVFLATNSDYNYTDAIMSYLFDFSDGDKAETPQRPWRSYFDLIVVDTRKPLFFAEGTVLRQVNTDTGKLRIGTYTGPLQHCAVYSGGSSDVVCDLLGVKGKDILYMGDHIFGDILKSKKRQGWRTFLVVPELARELQVWTEKSELFEELRSLDLFLAELYQHLDSGSSERPDISSIKRRIQKVTHEMDMCYGKMGSLFRCGSRQTLFANQLMRYADLYAASFVNFLYYPFSYLFRAPSVLMAHESTVEHGPVDAVEVTGVLQDSSREEEEEEEEDGEA
;
A
#
# COMPACT_ATOMS: atom_id res chain seq x y z
N MET A 1 65.10 42.15 2.15
CA MET A 1 66.01 41.87 1.02
C MET A 1 65.35 40.79 0.18
N ASP A 2 65.53 40.92 -1.13
CA ASP A 2 65.36 39.88 -2.15
C ASP A 2 63.95 39.33 -2.41
N SER A 3 63.79 38.76 -3.60
CA SER A 3 62.52 38.63 -4.34
C SER A 3 62.31 37.21 -4.90
N VAL A 4 61.40 37.05 -5.89
CA VAL A 4 61.10 35.84 -6.71
C VAL A 4 59.93 34.97 -6.21
N PRO A 5 58.92 34.63 -7.06
CA PRO A 5 58.35 35.39 -8.19
C PRO A 5 56.80 35.47 -8.16
N SER A 6 56.20 36.31 -9.01
CA SER A 6 54.75 36.33 -9.26
C SER A 6 54.33 35.20 -10.22
N GLY A 7 53.52 34.22 -9.77
CA GLY A 7 53.11 33.13 -10.66
C GLY A 7 52.11 32.06 -10.19
N VAL A 8 51.46 32.15 -9.02
CA VAL A 8 50.53 31.09 -8.53
C VAL A 8 49.27 31.66 -7.84
N THR A 9 48.41 32.37 -8.58
CA THR A 9 47.12 32.89 -8.06
C THR A 9 46.00 32.87 -9.12
N ALA A 10 45.82 31.75 -9.84
CA ALA A 10 44.83 31.67 -10.94
C ALA A 10 44.25 30.25 -11.21
N LEU A 11 44.20 29.34 -10.22
CA LEU A 11 43.67 27.97 -10.38
C LEU A 11 42.81 27.50 -9.18
N ALA A 12 41.99 28.39 -8.62
CA ALA A 12 41.18 28.10 -7.43
C ALA A 12 39.70 28.52 -7.56
N GLU A 13 39.19 28.74 -8.78
CA GLU A 13 37.82 29.23 -8.98
C GLU A 13 37.20 28.74 -10.31
N SER A 14 37.13 27.41 -10.50
CA SER A 14 36.49 26.76 -11.65
C SER A 14 35.67 25.51 -11.27
N GLY A 15 35.20 25.45 -10.03
CA GLY A 15 34.24 24.44 -9.57
C GLY A 15 32.84 24.68 -10.16
N ALA A 16 32.66 24.35 -11.45
CA ALA A 16 31.37 24.46 -12.13
C ALA A 16 30.36 23.50 -11.47
N VAL A 17 29.41 24.07 -10.72
CA VAL A 17 28.29 23.30 -10.14
C VAL A 17 27.47 22.71 -11.29
N PRO A 18 27.21 21.40 -11.32
CA PRO A 18 26.36 20.80 -12.34
C PRO A 18 24.99 21.48 -12.41
N ALA A 19 24.46 21.67 -13.62
CA ALA A 19 23.12 22.23 -13.77
C ALA A 19 22.09 21.31 -13.08
N PRO A 20 21.10 21.87 -12.35
CA PRO A 20 20.08 21.06 -11.69
C PRO A 20 19.35 20.11 -12.66
N LEU A 21 18.88 18.98 -12.15
CA LEU A 21 18.20 17.94 -12.92
C LEU A 21 16.75 18.35 -13.31
N THR A 22 16.61 19.47 -14.03
CA THR A 22 15.34 20.17 -14.33
C THR A 22 14.24 19.28 -14.92
N GLY A 23 14.59 18.36 -15.82
CA GLY A 23 13.65 17.37 -16.40
C GLY A 23 13.02 16.40 -15.38
N PHE A 24 13.54 16.37 -14.15
CA PHE A 24 13.04 15.57 -13.04
C PHE A 24 12.43 16.42 -11.89
N LEU A 25 12.14 17.70 -12.13
CA LEU A 25 11.46 18.58 -11.16
C LEU A 25 10.12 18.00 -10.67
N TRP A 26 9.41 17.24 -11.51
CA TRP A 26 8.17 16.56 -11.12
C TRP A 26 8.41 15.49 -10.03
N MET A 27 9.55 14.79 -10.05
CA MET A 27 9.93 13.85 -8.98
C MET A 27 10.24 14.60 -7.68
N LEU A 28 10.83 15.80 -7.77
CA LEU A 28 11.06 16.64 -6.60
C LEU A 28 9.74 17.09 -5.96
N VAL A 29 8.82 17.66 -6.75
CA VAL A 29 7.50 18.12 -6.27
C VAL A 29 6.68 16.97 -5.69
N LEU A 30 6.64 15.82 -6.37
CA LEU A 30 5.97 14.61 -5.89
C LEU A 30 6.62 14.08 -4.60
N GLY A 31 7.95 14.11 -4.53
CA GLY A 31 8.72 13.76 -3.35
C GLY A 31 8.37 14.62 -2.14
N PHE A 32 8.26 15.95 -2.30
CA PHE A 32 7.82 16.85 -1.24
C PHE A 32 6.42 16.50 -0.72
N ILE A 33 5.44 16.32 -1.61
CA ILE A 33 4.06 15.98 -1.25
C ILE A 33 4.02 14.67 -0.44
N ILE A 34 4.70 13.63 -0.91
CA ILE A 34 4.72 12.31 -0.23
C ILE A 34 5.49 12.38 1.09
N ALA A 35 6.60 13.12 1.16
CA ALA A 35 7.35 13.33 2.39
C ALA A 35 6.53 14.08 3.47
N PHE A 36 5.66 15.01 3.07
CA PHE A 36 4.74 15.67 3.98
C PHE A 36 3.65 14.72 4.50
N VAL A 37 3.13 13.83 3.65
CA VAL A 37 2.18 12.76 4.07
C VAL A 37 2.87 11.75 4.99
N LEU A 38 4.15 11.42 4.76
CA LEU A 38 4.96 10.60 5.66
C LEU A 38 5.23 11.30 7.00
N ALA A 39 5.56 12.59 7.00
CA ALA A 39 5.70 13.37 8.22
C ALA A 39 4.38 13.41 9.01
N PHE A 40 3.25 13.58 8.33
CA PHE A 40 1.91 13.48 8.93
C PHE A 40 1.66 12.09 9.52
N SER A 41 2.02 10.99 8.85
CA SER A 41 1.82 9.63 9.37
C SER A 41 2.73 9.32 10.58
N VAL A 42 3.97 9.82 10.59
CA VAL A 42 4.87 9.77 11.75
C VAL A 42 4.27 10.53 12.93
N GLY A 43 3.78 11.76 12.72
CA GLY A 43 3.14 12.54 13.78
C GLY A 43 1.85 11.91 14.33
N ALA A 44 1.10 11.20 13.49
CA ALA A 44 -0.13 10.50 13.88
C ALA A 44 0.13 9.20 14.69
N ASN A 45 1.33 8.61 14.63
CA ASN A 45 1.65 7.34 15.28
C ASN A 45 2.77 7.48 16.34
N ASP A 46 3.97 7.88 15.92
CA ASP A 46 5.20 7.77 16.71
C ASP A 46 5.23 8.84 17.81
N VAL A 47 4.92 10.11 17.46
CA VAL A 47 4.83 11.23 18.42
C VAL A 47 3.66 11.08 19.39
N ALA A 48 2.58 10.42 18.96
CA ALA A 48 1.47 10.06 19.83
C ALA A 48 1.89 9.11 20.97
N ASN A 49 2.94 8.31 20.77
CA ASN A 49 3.51 7.44 21.81
C ASN A 49 4.31 8.24 22.87
N SER A 50 4.90 9.38 22.49
CA SER A 50 5.69 10.25 23.38
C SER A 50 4.89 10.74 24.59
N PHE A 51 3.72 11.33 24.33
CA PHE A 51 2.84 11.94 25.36
C PHE A 51 1.76 10.99 25.91
N GLY A 52 1.61 9.78 25.36
CA GLY A 52 0.63 8.79 25.83
C GLY A 52 0.67 8.58 27.35
N THR A 53 1.86 8.49 27.94
CA THR A 53 2.05 8.33 29.40
C THR A 53 1.61 9.53 30.25
N ALA A 54 1.75 10.76 29.73
CA ALA A 54 1.41 11.99 30.44
C ALA A 54 -0.09 12.36 30.34
N VAL A 55 -0.74 11.92 29.27
CA VAL A 55 -2.22 11.95 29.14
C VAL A 55 -2.85 10.76 29.89
N GLY A 56 -2.18 9.62 29.92
CA GLY A 56 -2.58 8.41 30.64
C GLY A 56 -2.65 8.59 32.16
N SER A 57 -1.61 9.19 32.75
CA SER A 57 -1.57 9.53 34.18
C SER A 57 -2.50 10.68 34.61
N GLY A 58 -3.23 11.29 33.66
CA GLY A 58 -4.11 12.44 33.91
C GLY A 58 -3.36 13.75 34.21
N VAL A 59 -2.03 13.78 34.06
CA VAL A 59 -1.18 14.93 34.36
C VAL A 59 -1.31 16.05 33.34
N VAL A 60 -1.55 15.71 32.06
CA VAL A 60 -1.68 16.65 30.94
C VAL A 60 -2.96 16.36 30.15
N THR A 61 -3.74 17.39 29.80
CA THR A 61 -4.88 17.21 28.89
C THR A 61 -4.41 16.99 27.45
N LEU A 62 -5.20 16.29 26.64
CA LEU A 62 -4.88 16.01 25.22
C LEU A 62 -4.49 17.29 24.43
N ARG A 63 -5.19 18.42 24.64
CA ARG A 63 -4.85 19.69 23.97
C ARG A 63 -3.49 20.25 24.42
N GLN A 64 -3.19 20.20 25.72
CA GLN A 64 -1.89 20.64 26.24
C GLN A 64 -0.75 19.74 25.76
N ALA A 65 -0.98 18.43 25.67
CA ALA A 65 -0.02 17.47 25.13
C ALA A 65 0.32 17.79 23.66
N CYS A 66 -0.68 18.02 22.80
CA CYS A 66 -0.43 18.41 21.41
C CYS A 66 0.34 19.74 21.29
N ILE A 67 0.03 20.75 22.12
CA ILE A 67 0.78 22.02 22.13
C ILE A 67 2.25 21.82 22.54
N LEU A 68 2.49 21.09 23.63
CA LEU A 68 3.84 20.84 24.12
C LEU A 68 4.66 20.01 23.12
N ALA A 69 4.07 18.96 22.55
CA ALA A 69 4.76 18.19 21.51
C ALA A 69 5.08 19.04 20.29
N SER A 70 4.14 19.85 19.78
CA SER A 70 4.42 20.70 18.60
C SER A 70 5.62 21.63 18.79
N ILE A 71 5.85 22.11 20.02
CA ILE A 71 7.04 22.90 20.35
C ILE A 71 8.28 22.01 20.43
N PHE A 72 8.27 20.96 21.26
CA PHE A 72 9.46 20.18 21.55
C PHE A 72 9.90 19.25 20.41
N GLU A 73 8.98 18.66 19.65
CA GLU A 73 9.29 17.92 18.41
C GLU A 73 9.99 18.83 17.37
N THR A 74 9.46 20.05 17.16
CA THR A 74 10.01 21.00 16.18
C THR A 74 11.41 21.49 16.58
N VAL A 75 11.62 21.76 17.88
CA VAL A 75 12.94 22.10 18.42
C VAL A 75 13.89 20.90 18.35
N GLY A 76 13.41 19.67 18.60
CA GLY A 76 14.17 18.42 18.42
C GLY A 76 14.63 18.18 16.99
N SER A 77 13.71 18.35 16.04
CA SER A 77 13.97 18.28 14.61
C SER A 77 15.11 19.20 14.17
N VAL A 78 15.04 20.50 14.52
CA VAL A 78 16.06 21.49 14.13
C VAL A 78 17.38 21.27 14.86
N LEU A 79 17.36 20.93 16.14
CA LEU A 79 18.60 20.80 16.94
C LEU A 79 19.32 19.46 16.76
N LEU A 80 18.62 18.34 16.52
CA LEU A 80 19.22 17.00 16.45
C LEU A 80 19.03 16.29 15.09
N GLY A 81 17.98 16.62 14.35
CA GLY A 81 17.57 15.85 13.15
C GLY A 81 18.57 15.88 11.99
N ALA A 82 19.35 16.95 11.84
CA ALA A 82 20.33 17.07 10.76
C ALA A 82 21.31 15.89 10.69
N LYS A 83 21.78 15.41 11.86
CA LYS A 83 22.78 14.34 11.98
C LYS A 83 22.18 12.95 11.82
N VAL A 84 20.99 12.71 12.36
CA VAL A 84 20.28 11.40 12.24
C VAL A 84 19.77 11.18 10.81
N SER A 85 19.35 12.24 10.13
CA SER A 85 18.95 12.23 8.72
C SER A 85 20.08 11.78 7.77
N GLU A 86 21.36 11.99 8.13
CA GLU A 86 22.48 11.49 7.34
C GLU A 86 22.71 9.99 7.52
N THR A 87 22.49 9.45 8.72
CA THR A 87 22.63 8.00 9.00
C THR A 87 21.66 7.17 8.16
N ILE A 88 20.39 7.58 8.11
CA ILE A 88 19.37 6.87 7.31
C ILE A 88 19.72 6.92 5.81
N ARG A 89 20.21 8.08 5.32
CA ARG A 89 20.65 8.26 3.93
C ARG A 89 21.86 7.39 3.55
N LYS A 90 22.81 7.18 4.46
CA LYS A 90 24.11 6.54 4.17
C LYS A 90 24.21 5.06 4.56
N GLY A 91 23.39 4.59 5.50
CA GLY A 91 23.55 3.26 6.13
C GLY A 91 22.80 2.09 5.48
N LEU A 92 21.73 2.34 4.71
CA LEU A 92 20.78 1.28 4.29
C LEU A 92 21.05 0.69 2.90
N ILE A 93 21.51 1.50 1.96
CA ILE A 93 21.72 1.14 0.55
C ILE A 93 23.18 1.41 0.19
N ASP A 94 23.75 0.65 -0.76
CA ASP A 94 25.00 1.07 -1.37
C ASP A 94 24.79 2.16 -2.41
N VAL A 95 24.84 3.40 -1.91
CA VAL A 95 24.60 4.65 -2.65
C VAL A 95 25.51 4.75 -3.89
N GLU A 96 26.75 4.27 -3.80
CA GLU A 96 27.75 4.35 -4.88
C GLU A 96 27.35 3.55 -6.13
N MET A 97 26.57 2.47 -5.99
CA MET A 97 26.05 1.70 -7.14
C MET A 97 25.00 2.46 -7.98
N TYR A 98 24.57 3.63 -7.53
CA TYR A 98 23.62 4.50 -8.22
C TYR A 98 24.27 5.74 -8.86
N ASN A 99 25.60 5.89 -8.77
CA ASN A 99 26.34 7.01 -9.37
C ASN A 99 26.04 7.21 -10.87
N SER A 100 25.76 6.12 -11.61
CA SER A 100 25.38 6.10 -13.04
C SER A 100 23.88 5.91 -13.32
N THR A 101 23.04 5.84 -12.27
CA THR A 101 21.57 5.71 -12.37
C THR A 101 20.92 6.53 -11.25
N GLN A 102 20.98 7.85 -11.37
CA GLN A 102 20.68 8.79 -10.29
C GLN A 102 19.16 8.98 -10.15
N GLU A 103 18.48 9.13 -11.28
CA GLU A 103 17.02 9.09 -11.44
C GLU A 103 16.39 7.82 -10.85
N LEU A 104 17.06 6.66 -10.98
CA LEU A 104 16.62 5.40 -10.36
C LEU A 104 16.61 5.47 -8.83
N LEU A 105 17.58 6.17 -8.21
CA LEU A 105 17.62 6.37 -6.75
C LEU A 105 16.61 7.43 -6.29
N MET A 106 16.31 8.44 -7.12
CA MET A 106 15.22 9.39 -6.85
C MET A 106 13.85 8.67 -6.87
N ALA A 107 13.58 7.86 -7.90
CA ALA A 107 12.37 7.05 -8.00
C ALA A 107 12.25 6.02 -6.85
N GLY A 108 13.37 5.41 -6.47
CA GLY A 108 13.47 4.58 -5.27
C GLY A 108 13.14 5.32 -3.99
N SER A 109 13.67 6.53 -3.80
CA SER A 109 13.38 7.38 -2.64
C SER A 109 11.90 7.77 -2.54
N ILE A 110 11.25 8.07 -3.67
CA ILE A 110 9.79 8.28 -3.74
C ILE A 110 9.04 7.02 -3.31
N SER A 111 9.42 5.86 -3.87
CA SER A 111 8.81 4.56 -3.56
C SER A 111 8.93 4.22 -2.06
N ALA A 112 10.10 4.50 -1.46
CA ALA A 112 10.36 4.31 -0.04
C ALA A 112 9.46 5.18 0.84
N MET A 113 9.34 6.48 0.52
CA MET A 113 8.49 7.39 1.29
C MET A 113 7.01 7.02 1.17
N PHE A 114 6.55 6.65 -0.04
CA PHE A 114 5.15 6.28 -0.27
C PHE A 114 4.78 4.97 0.43
N GLY A 115 5.61 3.92 0.29
CA GLY A 115 5.38 2.63 0.96
C GLY A 115 5.37 2.75 2.48
N SER A 116 6.18 3.65 3.04
CA SER A 116 6.18 3.99 4.46
C SER A 116 4.91 4.74 4.88
N ALA A 117 4.54 5.78 4.12
CA ALA A 117 3.41 6.65 4.45
C ALA A 117 2.08 5.88 4.42
N VAL A 118 1.83 5.08 3.37
CA VAL A 118 0.61 4.28 3.25
C VAL A 118 0.46 3.31 4.41
N TRP A 119 1.51 2.55 4.73
CA TRP A 119 1.43 1.59 5.84
C TRP A 119 1.25 2.27 7.21
N GLN A 120 1.98 3.37 7.47
CA GLN A 120 1.89 4.06 8.75
C GLN A 120 0.55 4.82 8.93
N LEU A 121 -0.07 5.32 7.85
CA LEU A 121 -1.45 5.80 7.89
C LEU A 121 -2.45 4.68 8.21
N VAL A 122 -2.30 3.50 7.59
CA VAL A 122 -3.16 2.33 7.86
C VAL A 122 -3.01 1.85 9.31
N ALA A 123 -1.78 1.72 9.82
CA ALA A 123 -1.53 1.37 11.21
C ALA A 123 -2.11 2.40 12.20
N SER A 124 -1.98 3.69 11.91
CA SER A 124 -2.57 4.78 12.70
C SER A 124 -4.11 4.73 12.70
N PHE A 125 -4.73 4.41 11.56
CA PHE A 125 -6.17 4.22 11.46
C PHE A 125 -6.64 3.04 12.32
N LEU A 126 -5.89 1.93 12.30
CA LEU A 126 -6.10 0.70 13.10
C LEU A 126 -5.70 0.85 14.58
N LYS A 127 -5.21 2.02 15.02
CA LYS A 127 -4.68 2.30 16.37
C LYS A 127 -3.46 1.46 16.79
N LEU A 128 -2.70 0.92 15.84
CA LEU A 128 -1.52 0.09 16.14
C LEU A 128 -0.28 0.99 16.34
N PRO A 129 0.36 0.99 17.52
CA PRO A 129 1.61 1.72 17.75
C PRO A 129 2.77 0.97 17.09
N ILE A 130 3.19 1.46 15.92
CA ILE A 130 4.32 0.90 15.15
C ILE A 130 5.51 1.88 15.18
N SER A 131 6.42 1.80 14.21
CA SER A 131 7.55 2.71 14.12
C SER A 131 7.87 3.10 12.68
N GLY A 132 8.01 4.40 12.44
CA GLY A 132 8.45 4.97 11.18
C GLY A 132 9.81 4.44 10.73
N THR A 133 10.73 4.17 11.67
CA THR A 133 12.02 3.54 11.35
C THR A 133 11.86 2.15 10.74
N HIS A 134 10.93 1.31 11.24
CA HIS A 134 10.63 0.02 10.61
C HIS A 134 10.00 0.20 9.24
N CYS A 135 9.08 1.17 9.11
CA CYS A 135 8.40 1.47 7.84
C CYS A 135 9.44 1.83 6.76
N ILE A 136 10.31 2.80 7.04
CA ILE A 136 11.28 3.29 6.05
C ILE A 136 12.40 2.29 5.79
N VAL A 137 12.88 1.54 6.78
CA VAL A 137 13.85 0.45 6.54
C VAL A 137 13.26 -0.61 5.62
N GLY A 138 12.05 -1.11 5.92
CA GLY A 138 11.36 -2.09 5.08
C GLY A 138 11.13 -1.59 3.65
N ALA A 139 10.62 -0.37 3.50
CA ALA A 139 10.35 0.24 2.20
C ALA A 139 11.63 0.50 1.39
N THR A 140 12.73 0.85 2.07
CA THR A 140 14.06 1.07 1.45
C THR A 140 14.66 -0.24 0.93
N ILE A 141 14.55 -1.32 1.70
CA ILE A 141 14.91 -2.68 1.24
C ILE A 141 14.05 -3.07 0.03
N GLY A 142 12.73 -2.84 0.13
CA GLY A 142 11.75 -3.19 -0.91
C GLY A 142 12.09 -2.64 -2.29
N PHE A 143 12.33 -1.32 -2.41
CA PHE A 143 12.71 -0.77 -3.71
C PHE A 143 14.12 -1.19 -4.14
N SER A 144 15.09 -1.30 -3.22
CA SER A 144 16.47 -1.62 -3.60
C SER A 144 16.61 -3.05 -4.16
N LEU A 145 15.87 -4.01 -3.57
CA LEU A 145 15.76 -5.38 -4.11
C LEU A 145 15.17 -5.39 -5.54
N VAL A 146 14.21 -4.51 -5.86
CA VAL A 146 13.66 -4.39 -7.22
C VAL A 146 14.60 -3.64 -8.16
N ALA A 147 15.33 -2.63 -7.66
CA ALA A 147 16.22 -1.78 -8.45
C ALA A 147 17.55 -2.46 -8.82
N LYS A 148 18.21 -3.11 -7.85
CA LYS A 148 19.58 -3.67 -7.97
C LYS A 148 19.71 -5.12 -7.48
N GLY A 149 18.63 -5.77 -7.02
CA GLY A 149 18.69 -7.15 -6.51
C GLY A 149 19.28 -7.25 -5.10
N GLN A 150 19.79 -8.43 -4.73
CA GLN A 150 20.39 -8.65 -3.40
C GLN A 150 21.67 -7.82 -3.17
N GLU A 151 22.41 -7.50 -4.24
CA GLU A 151 23.55 -6.58 -4.23
C GLU A 151 23.14 -5.17 -3.76
N GLY A 152 21.87 -4.78 -3.97
CA GLY A 152 21.28 -3.49 -3.59
C GLY A 152 21.28 -3.14 -2.09
N VAL A 153 21.57 -4.10 -1.20
CA VAL A 153 21.31 -3.99 0.24
C VAL A 153 22.57 -4.30 1.04
N LYS A 154 22.95 -3.41 1.96
CA LYS A 154 24.07 -3.65 2.90
C LYS A 154 23.63 -4.57 4.04
N TRP A 155 23.56 -5.87 3.76
CA TRP A 155 23.07 -6.91 4.70
C TRP A 155 23.76 -6.91 6.07
N SER A 156 25.05 -6.56 6.12
CA SER A 156 25.82 -6.40 7.37
C SER A 156 25.33 -5.23 8.23
N GLU A 157 24.99 -4.08 7.63
CA GLU A 157 24.41 -2.93 8.33
C GLU A 157 22.94 -3.20 8.70
N LEU A 158 22.18 -3.81 7.79
CA LEU A 158 20.80 -4.24 8.07
C LEU A 158 20.73 -5.17 9.29
N LEU A 159 21.66 -6.12 9.44
CA LEU A 159 21.70 -6.99 10.62
C LEU A 159 21.92 -6.21 11.93
N LYS A 160 22.77 -5.17 11.94
CA LYS A 160 22.95 -4.29 13.11
C LYS A 160 21.67 -3.52 13.45
N ILE A 161 20.92 -3.11 12.43
CA ILE A 161 19.65 -2.39 12.59
C ILE A 161 18.57 -3.34 13.16
N VAL A 162 18.46 -4.56 12.63
CA VAL A 162 17.54 -5.59 13.18
C VAL A 162 17.90 -5.93 14.63
N LEU A 163 19.19 -6.05 14.97
CA LEU A 163 19.65 -6.21 16.35
C LEU A 163 19.24 -5.02 17.25
N SER A 164 19.31 -3.79 16.75
CA SER A 164 18.89 -2.58 17.46
C SER A 164 17.43 -2.66 17.93
N TRP A 165 16.55 -3.26 17.12
CA TRP A 165 15.11 -3.37 17.39
C TRP A 165 14.76 -4.25 18.60
N PHE A 166 15.61 -5.23 18.93
CA PHE A 166 15.48 -6.08 20.11
C PHE A 166 16.23 -5.52 21.33
N ILE A 167 17.41 -4.92 21.11
CA ILE A 167 18.23 -4.35 22.18
C ILE A 167 17.56 -3.10 22.77
N SER A 168 16.96 -2.24 21.96
CA SER A 168 16.33 -0.98 22.41
C SER A 168 15.16 -1.15 23.42
N PRO A 169 14.13 -1.98 23.21
CA PRO A 169 13.06 -2.17 24.19
C PRO A 169 13.58 -2.84 25.47
N LEU A 170 14.54 -3.77 25.36
CA LEU A 170 15.15 -4.45 26.50
C LEU A 170 15.98 -3.50 27.36
N LEU A 171 16.87 -2.72 26.75
CA LEU A 171 17.70 -1.73 27.43
C LEU A 171 16.86 -0.65 28.09
N SER A 172 15.85 -0.13 27.38
CA SER A 172 14.93 0.88 27.92
C SER A 172 14.07 0.30 29.07
N GLY A 173 13.63 -0.95 28.94
CA GLY A 173 12.97 -1.71 29.99
C GLY A 173 13.81 -1.85 31.24
N ILE A 174 15.08 -2.26 31.12
CA ILE A 174 16.02 -2.38 32.24
C ILE A 174 16.30 -1.01 32.88
N MET A 175 16.53 0.04 32.09
CA MET A 175 16.81 1.39 32.61
C MET A 175 15.60 1.98 33.37
N SER A 176 14.39 1.85 32.84
CA SER A 176 13.15 2.29 33.50
C SER A 176 12.84 1.44 34.74
N ALA A 177 13.12 0.14 34.69
CA ALA A 177 12.98 -0.77 35.83
C ALA A 177 13.91 -0.40 37.00
N ILE A 178 15.18 -0.11 36.73
CA ILE A 178 16.15 0.34 37.74
C ILE A 178 15.71 1.71 38.31
N LEU A 179 15.36 2.67 37.46
CA LEU A 179 14.91 4.00 37.90
C LEU A 179 13.65 3.93 38.76
N PHE A 180 12.63 3.18 38.33
CA PHE A 180 11.40 3.00 39.10
C PHE A 180 11.63 2.22 40.40
N PHE A 181 12.51 1.21 40.40
CA PHE A 181 12.90 0.50 41.63
C PHE A 181 13.57 1.45 42.65
N LEU A 182 14.46 2.34 42.21
CA LEU A 182 15.10 3.34 43.07
C LEU A 182 14.06 4.32 43.64
N VAL A 183 13.17 4.87 42.79
CA VAL A 183 12.04 5.73 43.23
C VAL A 183 11.15 4.99 44.25
N ARG A 184 10.78 3.74 43.95
CA ARG A 184 9.96 2.89 44.83
C ARG A 184 10.64 2.62 46.18
N ARG A 185 11.95 2.29 46.17
CA ARG A 185 12.73 1.90 47.36
C ARG A 185 13.08 3.06 48.29
N PHE A 186 13.37 4.23 47.74
CA PHE A 186 13.85 5.40 48.50
C PHE A 186 12.77 6.45 48.78
N ILE A 187 11.74 6.55 47.95
CA ILE A 187 10.64 7.52 48.10
C ILE A 187 9.34 6.81 48.48
N LEU A 188 8.79 5.96 47.60
CA LEU A 188 7.41 5.47 47.74
C LEU A 188 7.19 4.54 48.96
N HIS A 189 8.15 3.65 49.26
CA HIS A 189 8.09 2.72 50.41
C HIS A 189 8.54 3.34 51.75
N LYS A 190 8.62 4.67 51.86
CA LYS A 190 8.83 5.36 53.15
C LYS A 190 7.48 5.74 53.76
N ALA A 191 7.37 5.63 55.09
CA ALA A 191 6.13 5.95 55.82
C ALA A 191 5.62 7.36 55.48
N ASP A 192 6.52 8.34 55.51
CA ASP A 192 6.36 9.65 54.88
C ASP A 192 7.26 9.75 53.62
N PRO A 193 6.66 9.78 52.41
CA PRO A 193 7.40 9.93 51.16
C PRO A 193 7.74 11.40 50.84
N VAL A 194 7.04 12.39 51.42
CA VAL A 194 7.07 13.79 50.93
C VAL A 194 8.43 14.48 51.19
N PRO A 195 9.05 14.43 52.39
CA PRO A 195 10.37 15.00 52.63
C PRO A 195 11.48 14.31 51.83
N ASN A 196 11.34 13.01 51.58
CA ASN A 196 12.31 12.22 50.80
C ASN A 196 12.21 12.58 49.32
N GLY A 197 10.99 12.72 48.79
CA GLY A 197 10.73 13.23 47.46
C GLY A 197 11.24 14.67 47.26
N LEU A 198 10.95 15.59 48.19
CA LEU A 198 11.44 16.97 48.14
C LEU A 198 12.97 17.08 48.17
N ARG A 199 13.68 16.14 48.82
CA ARG A 199 15.15 16.04 48.78
C ARG A 199 15.67 15.47 47.45
N ALA A 200 14.91 14.60 46.80
CA ALA A 200 15.28 13.98 45.53
C ALA A 200 14.99 14.86 44.30
N LEU A 201 13.98 15.73 44.36
CA LEU A 201 13.58 16.62 43.24
C LEU A 201 14.77 17.38 42.61
N PRO A 202 15.66 18.06 43.37
CA PRO A 202 16.81 18.76 42.80
C PRO A 202 17.74 17.86 41.98
N VAL A 203 17.90 16.59 42.37
CA VAL A 203 18.70 15.61 41.63
C VAL A 203 18.01 15.21 40.33
N PHE A 204 16.71 14.91 40.35
CA PHE A 204 15.99 14.54 39.13
C PHE A 204 15.95 15.67 38.09
N TYR A 205 15.75 16.93 38.52
CA TYR A 205 15.83 18.09 37.63
C TYR A 205 17.25 18.29 37.08
N ALA A 206 18.28 18.18 37.94
CA ALA A 206 19.68 18.33 37.53
C ALA A 206 20.10 17.27 36.51
N CYS A 207 19.76 16.00 36.75
CA CYS A 207 20.00 14.92 35.80
C CYS A 207 19.28 15.18 34.47
N THR A 208 18.01 15.57 34.51
CA THR A 208 17.24 15.86 33.28
C THR A 208 17.87 17.02 32.50
N VAL A 209 18.12 18.17 33.11
CA VAL A 209 18.70 19.34 32.42
C VAL A 209 20.13 19.06 31.94
N GLY A 210 20.95 18.37 32.72
CA GLY A 210 22.32 18.01 32.37
C GLY A 210 22.41 17.06 31.17
N ILE A 211 21.60 15.99 31.16
CA ILE A 211 21.51 15.04 30.04
C ILE A 211 21.06 15.76 28.77
N ASN A 212 20.03 16.61 28.86
CA ASN A 212 19.49 17.33 27.71
C ASN A 212 20.52 18.30 27.12
N LEU A 213 21.20 19.10 27.95
CA LEU A 213 22.20 20.06 27.47
C LEU A 213 23.44 19.33 26.94
N PHE A 214 23.86 18.24 27.56
CA PHE A 214 24.93 17.39 27.03
C PHE A 214 24.58 16.86 25.63
N SER A 215 23.37 16.35 25.41
CA SER A 215 22.93 15.91 24.09
C SER A 215 22.91 17.04 23.06
N ILE A 216 22.35 18.21 23.41
CA ILE A 216 22.29 19.37 22.50
C ILE A 216 23.69 19.84 22.13
N MET A 217 24.66 19.79 23.05
CA MET A 217 26.02 20.26 22.78
C MET A 217 26.92 19.21 22.12
N TYR A 218 26.70 17.91 22.36
CA TYR A 218 27.53 16.82 21.81
C TYR A 218 27.04 16.32 20.44
N THR A 219 25.72 16.33 20.20
CA THR A 219 25.09 15.82 18.97
C THR A 219 24.26 16.84 18.21
N GLY A 220 24.21 18.09 18.68
CA GLY A 220 23.46 19.17 18.04
C GLY A 220 23.93 19.57 16.64
N ALA A 221 23.07 20.31 15.95
CA ALA A 221 23.31 20.79 14.59
C ALA A 221 24.56 21.69 14.49
N PRO A 222 25.44 21.50 13.49
CA PRO A 222 26.72 22.21 13.38
C PRO A 222 26.59 23.72 13.09
N LEU A 223 25.37 24.22 12.82
CA LEU A 223 25.10 25.65 12.73
C LEU A 223 25.36 26.39 14.06
N LEU A 224 25.32 25.68 15.19
CA LEU A 224 25.56 26.23 16.53
C LEU A 224 27.05 26.34 16.89
N GLY A 225 27.94 25.73 16.10
CA GLY A 225 29.39 25.73 16.35
C GLY A 225 29.82 24.92 17.58
N PHE A 226 28.93 24.17 18.23
CA PHE A 226 29.25 23.32 19.38
C PHE A 226 30.19 22.15 19.00
N ASP A 227 30.20 21.77 17.72
CA ASP A 227 31.18 20.91 17.05
C ASP A 227 32.64 21.39 17.19
N LYS A 228 32.86 22.66 17.57
CA LYS A 228 34.19 23.24 17.85
C LYS A 228 34.55 23.23 19.34
N LEU A 229 33.64 22.81 20.23
CA LEU A 229 33.91 22.70 21.67
C LEU A 229 34.51 21.33 22.00
N PRO A 230 35.60 21.25 22.78
CA PRO A 230 36.14 19.98 23.22
C PRO A 230 35.20 19.29 24.22
N LEU A 231 35.22 17.96 24.23
CA LEU A 231 34.40 17.09 25.10
C LEU A 231 34.38 17.53 26.59
N TRP A 232 35.53 17.94 27.13
CA TRP A 232 35.63 18.38 28.53
C TRP A 232 34.89 19.71 28.78
N GLY A 233 34.81 20.61 27.79
CA GLY A 233 34.03 21.85 27.88
C GLY A 233 32.53 21.58 27.85
N ILE A 234 32.10 20.65 27.00
CA ILE A 234 30.70 20.19 26.94
C ILE A 234 30.29 19.54 28.27
N LEU A 235 31.13 18.68 28.84
CA LEU A 235 30.91 18.07 30.17
C LEU A 235 30.88 19.12 31.29
N LEU A 236 31.75 20.13 31.25
CA LEU A 236 31.79 21.18 32.29
C LEU A 236 30.57 22.10 32.22
N ILE A 237 30.11 22.48 31.02
CA ILE A 237 28.92 23.33 30.84
C ILE A 237 27.63 22.57 31.19
N SER A 238 27.51 21.31 30.78
CA SER A 238 26.34 20.47 31.12
C SER A 238 26.28 20.12 32.61
N ALA A 239 27.41 19.80 33.25
CA ALA A 239 27.47 19.61 34.71
C ALA A 239 27.21 20.92 35.48
N GLY A 240 27.76 22.05 35.01
CA GLY A 240 27.55 23.36 35.62
C GLY A 240 26.07 23.79 35.59
N SER A 241 25.39 23.62 34.45
CA SER A 241 23.96 23.92 34.33
C SER A 241 23.10 22.98 35.18
N ALA A 242 23.47 21.70 35.30
CA ALA A 242 22.81 20.75 36.18
C ALA A 242 22.92 21.16 37.67
N VAL A 243 24.10 21.59 38.12
CA VAL A 243 24.30 22.10 39.50
C VAL A 243 23.53 23.39 39.75
N VAL A 244 23.55 24.34 38.81
CA VAL A 244 22.74 25.57 38.92
C VAL A 244 21.25 25.24 38.98
N CYS A 245 20.78 24.28 38.17
CA CYS A 245 19.41 23.79 38.23
C CYS A 245 19.07 23.15 39.58
N ALA A 246 19.93 22.29 40.13
CA ALA A 246 19.77 21.72 41.47
C ALA A 246 19.59 22.81 42.55
N LEU A 247 20.43 23.84 42.53
CA LEU A 247 20.37 24.94 43.49
C LEU A 247 19.06 25.73 43.36
N VAL A 248 18.64 26.07 42.13
CA VAL A 248 17.36 26.75 41.89
C VAL A 248 16.17 25.91 42.37
N VAL A 249 16.17 24.60 42.10
CA VAL A 249 15.10 23.69 42.52
C VAL A 249 15.11 23.52 44.05
N TRP A 250 16.27 23.42 44.69
CA TRP A 250 16.40 23.32 46.14
C TRP A 250 15.90 24.59 46.86
N PHE A 251 16.30 25.79 46.41
CA PHE A 251 15.98 27.04 47.11
C PHE A 251 14.62 27.66 46.74
N PHE A 252 14.12 27.47 45.51
CA PHE A 252 12.86 28.11 45.06
C PHE A 252 11.73 27.12 44.83
N VAL A 253 11.99 25.99 44.19
CA VAL A 253 10.92 25.04 43.80
C VAL A 253 10.48 24.20 45.00
N CYS A 254 11.39 23.56 45.72
CA CYS A 254 11.05 22.68 46.85
C CYS A 254 10.26 23.39 47.97
N PRO A 255 10.62 24.63 48.41
CA PRO A 255 9.82 25.36 49.39
C PRO A 255 8.44 25.79 48.86
N ARG A 256 8.31 26.03 47.54
CA ARG A 256 7.04 26.39 46.90
C ARG A 256 6.13 25.17 46.72
N MET A 257 6.69 24.01 46.37
CA MET A 257 5.98 22.73 46.30
C MET A 257 5.54 22.25 47.67
N LYS A 258 6.41 22.32 48.69
CA LYS A 258 6.04 22.03 50.09
C LYS A 258 4.83 22.88 50.52
N LYS A 259 4.88 24.21 50.30
CA LYS A 259 3.77 25.12 50.57
C LYS A 259 2.51 24.87 49.72
N LYS A 260 2.62 24.24 48.53
CA LYS A 260 1.46 23.81 47.72
C LYS A 260 0.81 22.57 48.33
N ILE A 261 1.60 21.53 48.59
CA ILE A 261 1.15 20.26 49.18
C ILE A 261 0.49 20.51 50.55
N GLU A 262 1.12 21.30 51.44
CA GLU A 262 0.55 21.69 52.74
C GLU A 262 -0.77 22.46 52.64
N ARG A 263 -1.03 23.18 51.54
CA ARG A 263 -2.30 23.89 51.31
C ARG A 263 -3.39 22.97 50.79
N GLU A 264 -3.06 22.08 49.86
CA GLU A 264 -4.04 21.16 49.28
C GLU A 264 -4.47 20.11 50.31
N ILE A 265 -3.55 19.55 51.11
CA ILE A 265 -3.87 18.69 52.26
C ILE A 265 -4.82 19.43 53.23
N LYS A 266 -4.52 20.68 53.60
CA LYS A 266 -5.38 21.50 54.49
C LYS A 266 -6.71 21.93 53.86
N SER A 267 -6.92 21.70 52.57
CA SER A 267 -8.18 22.03 51.88
C SER A 267 -9.10 20.83 51.67
N SER A 268 -8.61 19.61 51.92
CA SER A 268 -9.39 18.38 51.97
C SER A 268 -10.04 18.24 53.35
N PRO A 269 -11.36 18.01 53.46
CA PRO A 269 -11.97 17.64 54.73
C PRO A 269 -11.42 16.30 55.20
N SER A 270 -10.84 16.27 56.39
CA SER A 270 -10.35 15.02 57.01
C SER A 270 -11.47 14.31 57.75
N GLU A 271 -11.76 13.06 57.38
CA GLU A 271 -12.44 12.14 58.32
C GLU A 271 -11.59 12.00 59.59
N SER A 272 -12.25 11.92 60.75
CA SER A 272 -11.60 12.10 62.05
C SER A 272 -10.87 10.84 62.54
N PRO A 273 -9.59 10.94 62.97
CA PRO A 273 -8.93 9.84 63.67
C PRO A 273 -9.43 9.74 65.12
N LEU A 274 -10.28 8.74 65.39
CA LEU A 274 -10.72 8.36 66.73
C LEU A 274 -10.38 6.89 67.02
N MET A 275 -9.10 6.61 67.28
CA MET A 275 -8.62 5.62 68.27
C MET A 275 -7.09 5.52 68.21
N GLU A 276 -6.39 6.25 69.07
CA GLU A 276 -5.09 5.79 69.56
C GLU A 276 -4.78 6.44 70.93
N LYS A 277 -4.66 5.61 71.98
CA LYS A 277 -4.03 6.01 73.24
C LYS A 277 -3.44 4.82 73.99
N ASN A 278 -2.13 4.96 74.26
CA ASN A 278 -1.29 4.16 75.15
C ASN A 278 -0.94 2.72 74.73
N SER A 279 0.26 2.56 74.16
CA SER A 279 1.07 1.34 74.30
C SER A 279 2.56 1.68 74.47
N SER A 280 2.99 1.97 75.70
CA SER A 280 4.40 1.94 76.09
C SER A 280 4.63 1.95 77.61
N LEU A 281 4.97 0.75 78.13
CA LEU A 281 5.94 0.47 79.20
C LEU A 281 5.90 1.27 80.52
N LYS A 282 5.54 0.54 81.58
CA LYS A 282 6.42 0.38 82.76
C LYS A 282 6.17 -0.98 83.43
N GLU A 283 7.17 -1.48 84.12
CA GLU A 283 7.17 -2.76 84.84
C GLU A 283 6.81 -2.56 86.33
N ASP A 284 6.88 -3.67 87.08
CA ASP A 284 6.95 -3.80 88.54
C ASP A 284 5.66 -3.85 89.41
N HIS A 285 5.49 -5.07 89.98
CA HIS A 285 5.01 -5.45 91.32
C HIS A 285 3.52 -5.45 91.74
N GLU A 286 3.16 -6.64 92.27
CA GLU A 286 2.28 -6.94 93.42
C GLU A 286 0.74 -6.80 93.37
N GLU A 287 0.11 -7.99 93.33
CA GLU A 287 -1.10 -8.35 94.07
C GLU A 287 -0.95 -8.14 95.61
N PRO A 288 -2.01 -8.16 96.47
CA PRO A 288 -3.36 -8.72 96.23
C PRO A 288 -4.57 -7.93 96.82
N LYS A 289 -5.77 -8.53 96.66
CA LYS A 289 -7.01 -8.47 97.50
C LYS A 289 -8.19 -7.57 97.08
N ALA A 290 -9.37 -8.20 97.07
CA ALA A 290 -10.72 -7.64 97.17
C ALA A 290 -11.06 -7.33 98.68
N PRO A 291 -12.28 -6.94 99.15
CA PRO A 291 -13.63 -7.31 98.65
C PRO A 291 -14.79 -6.28 98.79
N LEU A 292 -16.01 -6.65 98.31
CA LEU A 292 -17.36 -6.06 98.61
C LEU A 292 -17.56 -4.57 98.22
N GLY A 293 -18.74 -4.02 97.91
CA GLY A 293 -20.14 -4.48 97.81
C GLY A 293 -21.05 -3.22 97.64
N ASP A 294 -22.33 -3.22 97.22
CA ASP A 294 -23.26 -4.23 96.69
C ASP A 294 -24.41 -3.51 95.92
N GLY A 295 -25.47 -4.21 95.48
CA GLY A 295 -26.66 -3.63 94.77
C GLY A 295 -27.81 -3.17 95.71
N PRO A 296 -29.09 -3.10 95.25
CA PRO A 296 -29.59 -3.22 93.87
C PRO A 296 -30.76 -2.28 93.46
N GLY A 297 -30.80 -1.90 92.17
CA GLY A 297 -32.01 -2.00 91.32
C GLY A 297 -33.17 -0.98 91.38
N ASN A 298 -34.11 -1.24 90.46
CA ASN A 298 -35.48 -0.73 90.28
C ASN A 298 -35.72 0.56 89.47
N ALA A 299 -36.91 0.65 88.85
CA ALA A 299 -37.21 1.53 87.71
C ALA A 299 -38.37 2.52 87.93
N LYS A 300 -38.47 3.54 87.06
CA LYS A 300 -39.74 4.18 86.64
C LYS A 300 -39.58 5.20 85.49
N SER A 301 -40.67 5.37 84.74
CA SER A 301 -41.01 6.46 83.81
C SER A 301 -42.24 7.22 84.38
N PRO A 302 -43.01 8.10 83.68
CA PRO A 302 -42.87 8.72 82.35
C PRO A 302 -43.24 10.24 82.27
N ILE A 303 -43.24 10.79 81.04
CA ILE A 303 -44.12 11.88 80.48
C ILE A 303 -44.23 13.28 81.17
N ALA A 304 -43.99 14.33 80.37
CA ALA A 304 -44.50 15.71 80.50
C ALA A 304 -44.55 16.38 79.10
N GLU A 305 -45.35 17.45 78.88
CA GLU A 305 -45.70 17.95 77.53
C GLU A 305 -46.15 19.45 77.48
N VAL A 306 -46.34 20.01 76.27
CA VAL A 306 -46.97 21.32 75.89
C VAL A 306 -46.18 22.60 76.39
N VAL A 307 -46.31 23.86 75.93
CA VAL A 307 -47.18 24.64 75.00
C VAL A 307 -46.37 25.72 74.22
N SER A 308 -46.91 26.26 73.12
CA SER A 308 -46.39 27.43 72.35
C SER A 308 -46.99 28.80 72.78
N PRO A 309 -46.57 29.95 72.19
CA PRO A 309 -47.42 30.60 71.17
C PRO A 309 -46.66 31.41 70.06
N VAL A 310 -47.41 32.02 69.12
CA VAL A 310 -46.95 32.73 67.90
C VAL A 310 -47.84 33.97 67.62
N PRO A 311 -47.32 35.12 67.13
CA PRO A 311 -47.86 35.69 65.87
C PRO A 311 -46.89 36.50 64.95
N HIS A 312 -47.24 36.47 63.66
CA HIS A 312 -46.99 37.34 62.48
C HIS A 312 -46.58 38.85 62.67
N ARG A 313 -46.07 39.63 61.67
CA ARG A 313 -46.11 39.58 60.16
C ARG A 313 -45.14 40.59 59.47
N VAL A 314 -45.09 40.57 58.11
CA VAL A 314 -44.51 41.59 57.15
C VAL A 314 -42.96 41.63 57.07
N ALA A 315 -42.25 41.81 55.94
CA ALA A 315 -42.34 41.48 54.49
C ALA A 315 -40.89 41.61 53.93
N VAL A 316 -40.42 41.10 52.77
CA VAL A 316 -40.78 41.21 51.34
C VAL A 316 -40.06 40.01 50.65
N GLU A 317 -40.70 39.20 49.80
CA GLU A 317 -40.54 39.14 48.32
C GLU A 317 -39.09 39.25 47.77
N GLU A 318 -38.69 38.54 46.70
CA GLU A 318 -39.47 38.16 45.51
C GLU A 318 -40.00 36.71 45.43
N ARG A 319 -40.84 36.48 44.41
CA ARG A 319 -41.62 35.27 44.12
C ARG A 319 -41.06 34.49 42.93
N THR A 320 -41.27 33.19 42.92
CA THR A 320 -41.48 32.44 41.68
C THR A 320 -42.83 32.84 41.05
N VAL A 321 -42.84 33.14 39.75
CA VAL A 321 -44.07 33.33 38.97
C VAL A 321 -44.18 32.19 37.96
N SER A 322 -45.21 31.36 38.12
CA SER A 322 -45.66 30.44 37.09
C SER A 322 -46.71 31.10 36.20
N PHE A 323 -46.65 30.81 34.90
CA PHE A 323 -47.83 30.90 34.05
C PHE A 323 -48.30 29.48 33.76
N ASN A 324 -49.40 29.09 34.40
CA ASN A 324 -50.29 28.03 33.96
C ASN A 324 -51.69 28.64 33.87
N LEU A 325 -52.36 28.44 32.75
CA LEU A 325 -53.79 28.68 32.60
C LEU A 325 -54.44 27.32 32.33
N GLY A 326 -55.51 26.98 33.04
CA GLY A 326 -56.14 25.66 32.98
C GLY A 326 -57.47 25.66 32.23
N ASP A 327 -57.82 24.47 31.76
CA ASP A 327 -59.14 23.89 31.47
C ASP A 327 -60.38 24.81 31.43
N LEU A 328 -61.07 24.85 30.28
CA LEU A 328 -62.43 24.25 30.10
C LEU A 328 -63.05 24.46 28.70
N GLU A 329 -64.03 23.59 28.40
CA GLU A 329 -65.15 23.67 27.42
C GLU A 329 -64.95 23.67 25.87
N GLU A 330 -65.50 22.59 25.27
CA GLU A 330 -66.37 22.45 24.07
C GLU A 330 -66.03 22.94 22.63
N VAL A 331 -65.95 21.97 21.69
CA VAL A 331 -66.80 21.75 20.45
C VAL A 331 -66.95 22.89 19.39
N PRO A 332 -66.99 22.66 18.03
CA PRO A 332 -66.75 21.47 17.18
C PRO A 332 -65.84 21.67 15.91
N GLU A 333 -65.82 20.62 15.06
CA GLU A 333 -65.71 20.61 13.58
C GLU A 333 -64.34 20.63 12.82
N ARG A 334 -64.21 19.60 11.94
CA ARG A 334 -63.49 19.54 10.63
C ARG A 334 -61.96 19.72 10.60
N GLU A 335 -61.18 19.07 9.73
CA GLU A 335 -61.36 18.01 8.71
C GLU A 335 -59.94 17.41 8.42
N ARG A 336 -59.72 16.19 7.90
CA ARG A 336 -60.58 15.08 7.46
C ARG A 336 -59.78 13.74 7.58
N LEU A 337 -60.48 12.62 7.76
CA LEU A 337 -59.99 11.23 7.53
C LEU A 337 -59.68 11.01 6.01
N PRO A 338 -59.07 9.87 5.54
CA PRO A 338 -59.03 8.50 6.11
C PRO A 338 -57.62 7.82 6.00
N SER A 339 -57.32 6.53 6.24
CA SER A 339 -57.97 5.29 6.79
C SER A 339 -56.82 4.31 7.19
N VAL A 340 -56.90 3.37 8.17
CA VAL A 340 -57.88 2.27 8.42
C VAL A 340 -57.79 1.22 7.27
N ASP A 341 -57.60 -0.09 7.46
CA ASP A 341 -57.56 -0.97 8.65
C ASP A 341 -56.62 -2.19 8.38
N LEU A 342 -55.85 -2.71 9.36
CA LEU A 342 -56.11 -3.78 10.35
C LEU A 342 -56.05 -5.26 9.92
N LYS A 343 -55.37 -6.02 10.81
CA LYS A 343 -55.67 -7.35 11.36
C LYS A 343 -55.07 -8.64 10.80
N GLU A 344 -54.88 -9.52 11.77
CA GLU A 344 -54.24 -10.84 11.71
C GLU A 344 -55.25 -11.95 11.41
N THR A 345 -54.72 -13.16 11.25
CA THR A 345 -55.37 -14.42 10.89
C THR A 345 -56.39 -14.94 11.93
N ASN A 346 -57.30 -15.85 11.50
CA ASN A 346 -57.27 -17.29 11.83
C ASN A 346 -58.64 -18.01 11.56
N ILE A 347 -58.65 -19.35 11.73
CA ILE A 347 -59.78 -20.25 12.14
C ILE A 347 -60.63 -20.97 11.03
N ASP A 348 -60.28 -22.25 10.77
CA ASP A 348 -61.10 -23.51 10.74
C ASP A 348 -61.89 -24.15 9.55
N SER A 349 -61.63 -25.48 9.39
CA SER A 349 -62.54 -26.67 9.52
C SER A 349 -63.06 -27.55 8.33
N ALA A 350 -62.86 -28.89 8.49
CA ALA A 350 -63.58 -30.09 7.94
C ALA A 350 -63.76 -30.30 6.39
N GLY A 351 -64.00 -31.50 5.79
CA GLY A 351 -64.03 -32.93 6.21
C GLY A 351 -65.32 -33.71 5.81
N ALA A 352 -65.40 -35.01 5.43
CA ALA A 352 -64.46 -36.08 5.00
C ALA A 352 -65.23 -37.40 4.55
N VAL A 353 -64.55 -38.47 4.04
CA VAL A 353 -65.04 -39.89 3.83
C VAL A 353 -65.99 -40.09 2.58
N GLN A 354 -66.25 -41.23 1.87
CA GLN A 354 -66.10 -42.71 1.98
C GLN A 354 -65.83 -43.46 0.60
N LEU A 355 -65.85 -44.82 0.54
CA LEU A 355 -65.61 -45.71 -0.64
C LEU A 355 -66.26 -47.14 -0.50
N PRO A 356 -66.52 -47.88 -1.62
CA PRO A 356 -66.56 -49.38 -1.62
C PRO A 356 -65.92 -50.10 -2.85
N ASN A 357 -65.82 -51.45 -2.79
CA ASN A 357 -64.98 -52.38 -3.63
C ASN A 357 -65.75 -53.07 -4.81
N GLY A 358 -65.15 -53.82 -5.76
CA GLY A 358 -63.74 -54.06 -6.15
C GLY A 358 -63.47 -55.37 -6.99
N ASN A 359 -62.26 -55.51 -7.56
CA ASN A 359 -61.61 -56.70 -8.20
C ASN A 359 -62.12 -57.20 -9.59
N LEU A 360 -61.29 -57.68 -10.55
CA LEU A 360 -59.82 -57.93 -10.60
C LEU A 360 -59.22 -57.81 -12.04
N VAL A 361 -57.88 -57.75 -12.12
CA VAL A 361 -56.96 -57.95 -13.27
C VAL A 361 -56.43 -56.66 -13.96
N GLN A 362 -55.18 -56.73 -14.39
CA GLN A 362 -54.20 -55.66 -14.64
C GLN A 362 -53.79 -55.56 -16.14
N PHE A 363 -53.05 -54.56 -16.63
CA PHE A 363 -52.35 -53.41 -16.00
C PHE A 363 -52.35 -52.24 -17.01
N ASN A 364 -52.85 -51.04 -16.69
CA ASN A 364 -52.62 -49.87 -17.55
C ASN A 364 -52.82 -48.49 -16.88
N GLN A 365 -52.48 -47.43 -17.63
CA GLN A 365 -52.38 -46.01 -17.26
C GLN A 365 -53.68 -45.27 -16.93
N ALA A 366 -53.53 -44.25 -16.06
CA ALA A 366 -54.03 -42.86 -16.12
C ALA A 366 -55.50 -42.51 -16.44
N VAL A 367 -55.97 -41.45 -15.75
CA VAL A 367 -56.69 -40.27 -16.29
C VAL A 367 -56.45 -39.13 -15.27
N SER A 368 -56.03 -37.88 -15.58
CA SER A 368 -56.69 -36.77 -16.32
C SER A 368 -57.95 -36.19 -15.62
N HIS A 369 -58.41 -34.95 -15.79
CA HIS A 369 -57.92 -33.76 -16.51
C HIS A 369 -58.59 -32.47 -15.94
N GLN A 370 -58.05 -31.31 -16.32
CA GLN A 370 -58.70 -30.05 -16.77
C GLN A 370 -58.01 -28.81 -16.14
N MET A 371 -57.36 -27.91 -16.89
CA MET A 371 -57.80 -27.02 -18.01
C MET A 371 -58.62 -25.82 -17.50
N SER A 372 -58.38 -24.56 -17.91
CA SER A 372 -57.35 -24.01 -18.83
C SER A 372 -57.20 -22.49 -18.70
N SER A 373 -56.09 -21.92 -19.21
CA SER A 373 -55.94 -20.55 -19.81
C SER A 373 -56.27 -19.28 -18.96
N SER A 374 -55.63 -18.11 -19.11
CA SER A 374 -54.33 -17.67 -19.69
C SER A 374 -54.20 -16.13 -19.54
N GLY A 375 -53.04 -15.55 -19.17
CA GLY A 375 -52.86 -14.09 -19.28
C GLY A 375 -51.70 -13.38 -18.54
N GLN A 376 -50.62 -13.09 -19.28
CA GLN A 376 -49.79 -11.86 -19.26
C GLN A 376 -48.97 -11.35 -18.02
N TYR A 377 -47.64 -11.39 -18.20
CA TYR A 377 -46.60 -10.35 -17.97
C TYR A 377 -45.94 -9.99 -16.60
N GLN A 378 -44.59 -10.11 -16.63
CA GLN A 378 -43.50 -9.22 -16.14
C GLN A 378 -42.74 -9.44 -14.78
N TYR A 379 -41.46 -9.81 -14.95
CA TYR A 379 -40.19 -9.43 -14.28
C TYR A 379 -39.84 -9.71 -12.79
N HIS A 380 -38.68 -10.40 -12.62
CA HIS A 380 -37.56 -10.24 -11.64
C HIS A 380 -37.85 -10.25 -10.10
N THR A 381 -36.93 -10.61 -9.18
CA THR A 381 -35.50 -11.02 -9.26
C THR A 381 -35.17 -12.08 -8.18
N VAL A 382 -33.97 -12.70 -8.26
CA VAL A 382 -33.44 -13.69 -7.29
C VAL A 382 -32.65 -13.03 -6.14
N HIS A 383 -32.67 -13.60 -4.93
CA HIS A 383 -31.48 -13.59 -4.07
C HIS A 383 -31.38 -14.81 -3.11
N LYS A 384 -30.16 -15.09 -2.63
CA LYS A 384 -29.78 -16.31 -1.88
C LYS A 384 -29.98 -16.20 -0.37
N ASP A 385 -30.14 -17.35 0.28
CA ASP A 385 -29.99 -17.52 1.73
C ASP A 385 -28.97 -18.66 2.02
N SER A 386 -28.14 -18.54 3.07
CA SER A 386 -27.25 -19.62 3.51
C SER A 386 -26.98 -19.55 5.03
N GLY A 387 -27.49 -20.54 5.76
CA GLY A 387 -27.75 -20.45 7.21
C GLY A 387 -26.55 -20.29 8.15
N LEU A 388 -25.31 -20.58 7.70
CA LEU A 388 -24.11 -20.59 8.55
C LEU A 388 -23.86 -19.24 9.25
N TYR A 389 -24.10 -18.12 8.56
CA TYR A 389 -23.85 -16.79 9.12
C TYR A 389 -24.80 -16.47 10.29
N LYS A 390 -26.05 -16.96 10.20
CA LYS A 390 -27.11 -16.74 11.18
C LYS A 390 -26.85 -17.50 12.48
N GLU A 391 -26.36 -18.74 12.39
CA GLU A 391 -25.97 -19.54 13.55
C GLU A 391 -24.71 -18.98 14.23
N LEU A 392 -23.73 -18.50 13.47
CA LEU A 392 -22.52 -17.88 14.02
C LEU A 392 -22.84 -16.58 14.77
N LEU A 393 -23.69 -15.72 14.21
CA LEU A 393 -24.18 -14.53 14.93
C LEU A 393 -25.00 -14.92 16.17
N HIS A 394 -25.86 -15.94 16.09
CA HIS A 394 -26.66 -16.36 17.24
C HIS A 394 -25.78 -16.86 18.40
N LYS A 395 -24.72 -17.62 18.09
CA LYS A 395 -23.72 -18.05 19.09
C LYS A 395 -22.89 -16.90 19.64
N LEU A 396 -22.50 -15.92 18.83
CA LEU A 396 -21.86 -14.69 19.34
C LEU A 396 -22.80 -13.85 20.23
N HIS A 397 -24.11 -13.84 19.94
CA HIS A 397 -25.09 -13.10 20.74
C HIS A 397 -25.33 -13.78 22.09
N LEU A 398 -25.49 -15.11 22.09
CA LEU A 398 -25.62 -15.92 23.32
C LEU A 398 -24.35 -15.87 24.18
N ALA A 399 -23.17 -15.97 23.57
CA ALA A 399 -21.89 -15.82 24.27
C ALA A 399 -21.66 -14.43 24.89
N LYS A 400 -22.49 -13.44 24.53
CA LYS A 400 -22.50 -12.08 25.11
C LYS A 400 -23.67 -11.81 26.05
N MET A 401 -24.50 -12.82 26.33
CA MET A 401 -25.64 -12.75 27.26
C MET A 401 -25.47 -13.66 28.50
N GLY A 402 -24.36 -14.40 28.61
CA GLY A 402 -24.10 -15.29 29.75
C GLY A 402 -23.94 -14.59 31.11
N ASP A 403 -23.38 -13.37 31.12
CA ASP A 403 -23.07 -12.63 32.35
C ASP A 403 -24.19 -11.67 32.83
N CYS A 404 -25.40 -11.78 32.26
CA CYS A 404 -26.51 -10.85 32.54
C CYS A 404 -27.87 -11.54 32.78
N MET A 405 -27.93 -12.46 33.75
CA MET A 405 -29.17 -12.75 34.48
C MET A 405 -28.97 -12.49 35.98
N GLY A 406 -29.71 -11.52 36.51
CA GLY A 406 -29.50 -10.97 37.84
C GLY A 406 -30.64 -10.06 38.30
N ASP A 407 -31.83 -10.64 38.41
CA ASP A 407 -33.10 -10.06 38.91
C ASP A 407 -33.82 -9.02 38.01
N SER A 408 -35.07 -8.72 38.38
CA SER A 408 -36.19 -8.42 37.49
C SER A 408 -36.64 -6.95 37.53
N GLY A 409 -37.17 -6.42 36.42
CA GLY A 409 -37.84 -5.11 36.38
C GLY A 409 -38.13 -4.58 34.98
N ASP A 410 -39.41 -4.37 34.66
CA ASP A 410 -39.87 -4.02 33.30
C ASP A 410 -39.51 -2.62 32.79
N LYS A 411 -39.18 -2.54 31.49
CA LYS A 411 -39.64 -1.49 30.55
C LYS A 411 -39.36 -1.87 29.09
N PRO A 412 -40.23 -1.49 28.13
CA PRO A 412 -40.13 -1.94 26.74
C PRO A 412 -39.09 -1.15 25.91
N LEU A 413 -38.40 -1.84 24.99
CA LEU A 413 -37.54 -1.19 24.00
C LEU A 413 -38.37 -0.49 22.92
N ARG A 414 -38.06 0.79 22.65
CA ARG A 414 -38.55 1.51 21.46
C ARG A 414 -37.54 1.40 20.32
N ARG A 415 -38.01 1.00 19.14
CA ARG A 415 -37.20 0.82 17.92
C ARG A 415 -36.80 2.17 17.32
N ASN A 416 -35.50 2.48 17.28
CA ASN A 416 -34.98 3.68 16.61
C ASN A 416 -34.77 3.43 15.11
N ASN A 417 -35.09 4.45 14.30
CA ASN A 417 -34.77 4.53 12.88
C ASN A 417 -33.71 5.63 12.65
N SER A 418 -33.08 5.65 11.47
CA SER A 418 -31.90 6.48 11.14
C SER A 418 -32.04 7.98 11.42
N TYR A 419 -33.24 8.55 11.28
CA TYR A 419 -33.49 9.98 11.52
C TYR A 419 -33.19 10.41 12.97
N THR A 420 -33.47 9.52 13.94
CA THR A 420 -33.26 9.79 15.38
C THR A 420 -31.78 9.91 15.74
N SER A 421 -30.90 9.21 15.02
CA SER A 421 -29.44 9.30 15.23
C SER A 421 -28.87 10.63 14.73
N TYR A 422 -29.41 11.19 13.64
CA TYR A 422 -28.96 12.48 13.10
C TYR A 422 -29.33 13.64 14.02
N THR A 423 -30.53 13.64 14.59
CA THR A 423 -30.94 14.65 15.58
C THR A 423 -30.14 14.54 16.88
N MET A 424 -29.85 13.33 17.37
CA MET A 424 -29.01 13.15 18.55
C MET A 424 -27.58 13.66 18.33
N ALA A 425 -26.98 13.42 17.15
CA ALA A 425 -25.64 13.91 16.83
C ALA A 425 -25.56 15.45 16.82
N ILE A 426 -26.57 16.13 16.24
CA ILE A 426 -26.61 17.60 16.19
C ILE A 426 -26.90 18.20 17.57
N CYS A 427 -27.76 17.58 18.39
CA CYS A 427 -27.96 18.01 19.78
C CYS A 427 -26.70 17.82 20.64
N GLU A 428 -25.97 16.71 20.47
CA GLU A 428 -24.65 16.50 21.10
C GLU A 428 -23.61 17.56 20.67
N GLU A 429 -23.78 18.21 19.52
CA GLU A 429 -22.85 19.24 19.04
C GLU A 429 -23.22 20.63 19.59
N MET A 430 -24.52 20.94 19.74
CA MET A 430 -24.97 22.17 20.40
C MET A 430 -24.68 22.21 21.91
N GLU A 431 -24.78 21.10 22.64
CA GLU A 431 -24.42 21.05 24.08
C GLU A 431 -22.92 21.25 24.35
N LYS A 432 -22.06 21.25 23.31
CA LYS A 432 -20.60 21.43 23.44
C LYS A 432 -20.11 22.84 23.11
N LEU A 433 -21.02 23.80 22.91
CA LEU A 433 -20.69 25.16 22.40
C LEU A 433 -21.00 26.32 23.37
N THR A 434 -21.41 26.06 24.61
CA THR A 434 -21.52 27.08 25.68
C THR A 434 -20.53 26.80 26.82
N TRP A 435 -19.77 27.82 27.23
CA TRP A 435 -18.75 27.72 28.27
C TRP A 435 -18.94 28.77 29.37
N PRO A 436 -19.29 28.37 30.60
CA PRO A 436 -19.21 29.24 31.78
C PRO A 436 -17.75 29.41 32.23
N ALA A 437 -17.31 30.64 32.47
CA ALA A 437 -16.04 30.92 33.13
C ALA A 437 -16.18 30.89 34.66
N ALA A 438 -15.12 30.43 35.36
CA ALA A 438 -15.09 30.12 36.81
C ALA A 438 -16.03 28.95 37.23
N ASP A 439 -15.74 28.17 38.27
CA ASP A 439 -14.83 28.38 39.41
C ASP A 439 -14.08 27.09 39.80
N THR A 440 -12.91 27.21 40.45
CA THR A 440 -11.95 26.11 40.70
C THR A 440 -12.14 25.45 42.07
N LYS A 441 -13.37 25.14 42.51
CA LYS A 441 -13.58 24.53 43.85
C LYS A 441 -14.86 23.73 44.11
N LYS A 442 -15.08 22.61 43.38
CA LYS A 442 -15.86 21.44 43.85
C LYS A 442 -15.82 20.27 42.84
N ARG A 443 -15.01 19.23 43.11
CA ARG A 443 -15.15 17.91 42.43
C ARG A 443 -14.53 16.72 43.18
N VAL A 444 -14.83 16.65 44.47
CA VAL A 444 -14.85 15.42 45.27
C VAL A 444 -16.29 15.24 45.75
N GLU A 445 -16.70 14.03 46.12
CA GLU A 445 -18.09 13.63 46.42
C GLU A 445 -19.05 13.57 45.21
N MET A 446 -19.12 12.40 44.58
CA MET A 446 -20.38 11.63 44.48
C MET A 446 -20.06 10.22 43.96
N GLY A 447 -20.51 9.18 44.66
CA GLY A 447 -20.15 7.80 44.32
C GLY A 447 -20.73 6.69 45.22
N ILE A 448 -21.77 6.97 46.02
CA ILE A 448 -22.45 5.93 46.82
C ILE A 448 -23.60 5.35 46.00
N GLY A 449 -23.40 4.16 45.44
CA GLY A 449 -24.39 3.39 44.70
C GLY A 449 -24.31 1.92 45.07
N ASN A 450 -25.43 1.34 45.53
CA ASN A 450 -25.47 0.04 46.20
C ASN A 450 -25.03 -1.14 45.31
N ARG A 451 -24.18 -2.03 45.83
CA ARG A 451 -24.02 -3.42 45.35
C ARG A 451 -23.95 -4.39 46.53
N LYS A 452 -24.69 -5.50 46.44
CA LYS A 452 -24.70 -6.56 47.46
C LYS A 452 -23.63 -7.62 47.17
N GLY A 453 -22.96 -8.07 48.24
CA GLY A 453 -22.53 -9.46 48.46
C GLY A 453 -21.79 -10.21 47.35
N SER A 454 -20.46 -10.13 47.34
CA SER A 454 -19.59 -11.28 47.04
C SER A 454 -18.27 -11.12 47.81
N SER A 455 -17.85 -12.17 48.54
CA SER A 455 -16.76 -12.09 49.52
C SER A 455 -15.39 -12.41 48.90
N SER A 456 -14.84 -11.48 48.11
CA SER A 456 -13.48 -11.59 47.56
C SER A 456 -12.77 -10.24 47.31
N SER A 457 -13.24 -9.14 47.91
CA SER A 457 -12.91 -7.76 47.49
C SER A 457 -12.03 -6.99 48.49
N LEU A 458 -10.84 -7.53 48.83
CA LEU A 458 -9.93 -6.91 49.82
C LEU A 458 -8.44 -6.81 49.42
N GLU A 459 -8.03 -7.19 48.20
CA GLU A 459 -6.63 -7.05 47.73
C GLU A 459 -6.45 -6.16 46.49
N GLU A 460 -7.53 -5.69 45.85
CA GLU A 460 -7.40 -4.83 44.66
C GLU A 460 -7.12 -3.36 45.04
N TRP A 461 -6.30 -2.69 44.21
CA TRP A 461 -5.94 -1.25 44.27
C TRP A 461 -4.87 -0.75 45.26
N GLN A 462 -4.09 -1.63 45.92
CA GLN A 462 -3.06 -1.22 46.89
C GLN A 462 -1.75 -0.63 46.30
N ASP A 463 -1.77 0.03 45.14
CA ASP A 463 -0.57 0.60 44.49
C ASP A 463 -0.90 1.82 43.57
N GLN A 464 -1.69 2.76 44.10
CA GLN A 464 -1.83 4.12 43.54
C GLN A 464 -0.88 5.10 44.27
N ASP A 465 -0.32 6.09 43.57
CA ASP A 465 0.47 7.16 44.18
C ASP A 465 -0.40 7.96 45.18
N LYS A 466 0.03 8.10 46.44
CA LYS A 466 -0.60 9.04 47.40
C LYS A 466 -0.76 10.43 46.75
N PRO A 467 -1.84 11.19 46.99
CA PRO A 467 -2.09 12.46 46.29
C PRO A 467 -0.94 13.47 46.46
N GLU A 468 -0.28 13.46 47.62
CA GLU A 468 0.90 14.26 47.96
C GLU A 468 2.12 13.93 47.08
N VAL A 469 2.28 12.66 46.71
CA VAL A 469 3.34 12.12 45.84
C VAL A 469 2.98 12.34 44.38
N SER A 470 1.71 12.15 44.02
CA SER A 470 1.16 12.51 42.70
C SER A 470 1.46 13.97 42.37
N LEU A 471 1.17 14.90 43.29
CA LEU A 471 1.52 16.33 43.20
C LEU A 471 3.03 16.61 43.08
N LEU A 472 3.88 15.76 43.69
CA LEU A 472 5.33 15.90 43.62
C LEU A 472 5.87 15.50 42.23
N PHE A 473 5.39 14.38 41.69
CA PHE A 473 5.83 13.89 40.38
C PHE A 473 5.09 14.54 39.19
N GLN A 474 3.94 15.19 39.41
CA GLN A 474 3.13 15.82 38.36
C GLN A 474 3.94 16.73 37.42
N PHE A 475 4.63 17.75 37.95
CA PHE A 475 5.43 18.65 37.11
C PHE A 475 6.66 17.94 36.52
N LEU A 476 7.27 17.03 37.30
CA LEU A 476 8.46 16.31 36.86
C LEU A 476 8.15 15.41 35.65
N GLN A 477 6.96 14.80 35.59
CA GLN A 477 6.48 14.08 34.40
C GLN A 477 6.26 15.04 33.22
N ILE A 478 5.69 16.24 33.41
CA ILE A 478 5.56 17.22 32.32
C ILE A 478 6.94 17.56 31.73
N LEU A 479 7.95 17.74 32.59
CA LEU A 479 9.33 18.01 32.15
C LEU A 479 9.93 16.84 31.36
N THR A 480 9.70 15.59 31.78
CA THR A 480 10.22 14.41 31.07
C THR A 480 9.47 14.08 29.79
N ALA A 481 8.16 14.35 29.72
CA ALA A 481 7.39 14.22 28.48
C ALA A 481 7.88 15.21 27.41
N CYS A 482 8.14 16.47 27.81
CA CYS A 482 8.76 17.47 26.94
C CYS A 482 10.17 17.08 26.49
N PHE A 483 11.00 16.51 27.37
CA PHE A 483 12.31 15.98 26.98
C PHE A 483 12.19 14.78 26.02
N GLY A 484 11.30 13.82 26.30
CA GLY A 484 11.04 12.70 25.41
C GLY A 484 10.67 13.17 24.01
N SER A 485 9.74 14.12 23.91
CA SER A 485 9.34 14.74 22.64
C SER A 485 10.50 15.48 21.93
N PHE A 486 11.37 16.15 22.68
CA PHE A 486 12.58 16.76 22.12
C PHE A 486 13.56 15.72 21.54
N ALA A 487 13.77 14.59 22.25
CA ALA A 487 14.63 13.51 21.76
C ALA A 487 14.00 12.76 20.57
N HIS A 488 12.68 12.58 20.57
CA HIS A 488 11.93 11.95 19.47
C HIS A 488 11.98 12.79 18.20
N GLY A 489 11.75 14.11 18.27
CA GLY A 489 11.65 14.96 17.07
C GLY A 489 12.90 14.96 16.17
N GLY A 490 14.09 14.74 16.74
CA GLY A 490 15.32 14.55 15.96
C GLY A 490 15.34 13.23 15.18
N ASN A 491 14.87 12.13 15.80
CA ASN A 491 14.79 10.81 15.18
C ASN A 491 13.63 10.72 14.18
N ASP A 492 12.47 11.22 14.57
CA ASP A 492 11.21 10.93 13.90
C ASP A 492 11.00 11.85 12.67
N VAL A 493 11.51 13.10 12.67
CA VAL A 493 11.66 13.87 11.42
C VAL A 493 12.68 13.22 10.48
N SER A 494 13.75 12.63 10.99
CA SER A 494 14.76 11.97 10.14
C SER A 494 14.20 10.76 9.39
N ASN A 495 13.28 10.00 10.01
CA ASN A 495 12.55 8.91 9.34
C ASN A 495 11.72 9.41 8.14
N ALA A 496 11.12 10.62 8.25
CA ALA A 496 10.26 11.18 7.20
C ALA A 496 11.02 11.98 6.12
N ILE A 497 12.06 12.73 6.52
CA ILE A 497 12.75 13.71 5.68
C ILE A 497 14.09 13.20 5.13
N GLY A 498 14.68 12.14 5.70
CA GLY A 498 15.93 11.54 5.20
C GLY A 498 15.93 11.21 3.69
N PRO A 499 14.89 10.53 3.14
CA PRO A 499 14.81 10.24 1.71
C PRO A 499 14.49 11.49 0.87
N LEU A 500 13.73 12.44 1.41
CA LEU A 500 13.47 13.74 0.75
C LEU A 500 14.77 14.54 0.60
N VAL A 501 15.63 14.55 1.63
CA VAL A 501 16.94 15.21 1.61
C VAL A 501 17.87 14.53 0.60
N ALA A 502 17.87 13.20 0.51
CA ALA A 502 18.60 12.49 -0.52
C ALA A 502 18.14 12.91 -1.93
N LEU A 503 16.83 12.91 -2.18
CA LEU A 503 16.24 13.29 -3.46
C LEU A 503 16.50 14.78 -3.81
N TYR A 504 16.36 15.69 -2.85
CA TYR A 504 16.63 17.12 -3.01
C TYR A 504 18.11 17.39 -3.33
N LEU A 505 19.04 16.72 -2.64
CA LEU A 505 20.47 16.88 -2.90
C LEU A 505 20.85 16.34 -4.29
N ILE A 506 20.40 15.14 -4.65
CA ILE A 506 20.63 14.57 -6.00
C ILE A 506 20.11 15.53 -7.08
N TYR A 507 18.88 16.06 -6.93
CA TYR A 507 18.31 17.03 -7.88
C TYR A 507 19.15 18.32 -8.02
N GLN A 508 19.70 18.82 -6.90
CA GLN A 508 20.49 20.05 -6.85
C GLN A 508 21.90 19.88 -7.44
N THR A 509 22.57 18.75 -7.18
CA THR A 509 24.01 18.61 -7.44
C THR A 509 24.38 17.63 -8.55
N GLY A 510 23.46 16.79 -9.02
CA GLY A 510 23.79 15.71 -9.97
C GLY A 510 24.82 14.71 -9.43
N ASP A 511 24.94 14.60 -8.10
CA ASP A 511 25.85 13.69 -7.42
C ASP A 511 25.15 12.99 -6.25
N VAL A 512 25.34 11.68 -6.23
CA VAL A 512 24.69 10.71 -5.35
C VAL A 512 25.48 10.53 -4.04
N ALA A 513 26.78 10.82 -4.03
CA ALA A 513 27.68 10.68 -2.87
C ALA A 513 27.83 11.96 -2.02
N THR A 514 27.00 12.99 -2.24
CA THR A 514 27.20 14.34 -1.71
C THR A 514 27.29 14.43 -0.18
N LYS A 515 28.44 14.90 0.31
CA LYS A 515 28.69 15.26 1.73
C LYS A 515 28.10 16.62 2.13
N VAL A 516 27.08 17.11 1.40
CA VAL A 516 26.39 18.37 1.71
C VAL A 516 25.48 18.17 2.94
N ALA A 517 25.51 19.16 3.84
CA ALA A 517 24.73 19.15 5.08
C ALA A 517 23.24 19.40 4.83
N THR A 518 22.39 18.77 5.64
CA THR A 518 20.92 18.84 5.54
C THR A 518 20.37 20.26 5.71
N PRO A 519 19.67 20.84 4.71
CA PRO A 519 19.04 22.16 4.83
C PRO A 519 17.99 22.22 5.96
N ILE A 520 18.14 23.20 6.87
CA ILE A 520 17.29 23.34 8.08
C ILE A 520 15.81 23.53 7.73
N TRP A 521 15.50 24.16 6.59
CA TRP A 521 14.11 24.35 6.17
C TRP A 521 13.38 23.04 5.83
N LEU A 522 14.11 21.98 5.43
CA LEU A 522 13.54 20.63 5.24
C LEU A 522 13.20 19.97 6.58
N LEU A 523 13.99 20.22 7.63
CA LEU A 523 13.73 19.74 8.99
C LEU A 523 12.49 20.45 9.57
N LEU A 524 12.36 21.77 9.34
CA LEU A 524 11.16 22.55 9.68
C LEU A 524 9.92 22.06 8.92
N TYR A 525 10.05 21.74 7.63
CA TYR A 525 8.98 21.18 6.80
C TYR A 525 8.46 19.84 7.36
N GLY A 526 9.36 18.93 7.72
CA GLY A 526 9.00 17.68 8.40
C GLY A 526 8.37 17.90 9.78
N GLY A 527 8.91 18.82 10.58
CA GLY A 527 8.35 19.19 11.87
C GLY A 527 6.91 19.70 11.77
N ALA A 528 6.62 20.54 10.76
CA ALA A 528 5.27 21.02 10.48
C ALA A 528 4.30 19.89 10.10
N GLY A 529 4.72 18.97 9.23
CA GLY A 529 3.93 17.78 8.86
C GLY A 529 3.63 16.89 10.07
N ILE A 530 4.63 16.59 10.90
CA ILE A 530 4.48 15.85 12.15
C ILE A 530 3.47 16.53 13.10
N CYS A 531 3.58 17.85 13.29
CA CYS A 531 2.64 18.59 14.14
C CYS A 531 1.20 18.42 13.64
N ILE A 532 0.96 18.59 12.35
CA ILE A 532 -0.39 18.49 11.78
C ILE A 532 -0.94 17.05 11.92
N GLY A 533 -0.11 16.02 11.71
CA GLY A 533 -0.47 14.62 11.94
C GLY A 533 -0.91 14.32 13.37
N LEU A 534 -0.15 14.82 14.35
CA LEU A 534 -0.46 14.66 15.78
C LEU A 534 -1.81 15.29 16.15
N TRP A 535 -2.06 16.53 15.71
CA TRP A 535 -3.29 17.25 16.02
C TRP A 535 -4.53 16.61 15.36
N VAL A 536 -4.40 16.08 14.15
CA VAL A 536 -5.52 15.54 13.38
C VAL A 536 -5.87 14.10 13.80
N TRP A 537 -4.89 13.19 13.84
CA TRP A 537 -5.12 11.75 14.08
C TRP A 537 -4.47 11.19 15.36
N GLY A 538 -3.38 11.78 15.87
CA GLY A 538 -2.61 11.25 17.01
C GLY A 538 -3.42 10.97 18.29
N ARG A 539 -4.55 11.65 18.47
CA ARG A 539 -5.53 11.39 19.55
C ARG A 539 -5.98 9.92 19.67
N ARG A 540 -5.93 9.12 18.60
CA ARG A 540 -6.30 7.69 18.62
C ARG A 540 -5.22 6.82 19.29
N VAL A 541 -3.94 7.10 19.01
CA VAL A 541 -2.79 6.31 19.48
C VAL A 541 -2.36 6.72 20.90
N ILE A 542 -2.49 8.01 21.24
CA ILE A 542 -2.31 8.53 22.62
C ILE A 542 -3.18 7.75 23.64
N GLN A 543 -4.40 7.35 23.25
CA GLN A 543 -5.29 6.59 24.11
C GLN A 543 -4.78 5.18 24.38
N THR A 544 -4.40 4.45 23.33
CA THR A 544 -3.90 3.07 23.43
C THR A 544 -2.65 2.97 24.30
N MET A 545 -1.67 3.85 24.09
CA MET A 545 -0.44 3.88 24.89
C MET A 545 -0.62 4.41 26.32
N GLY A 546 -1.61 5.28 26.55
CA GLY A 546 -1.83 5.91 27.85
C GLY A 546 -2.73 5.14 28.81
N LYS A 547 -3.56 4.21 28.30
CA LYS A 547 -4.61 3.57 29.12
C LYS A 547 -4.70 2.06 28.94
N ASP A 548 -4.51 1.54 27.73
CA ASP A 548 -4.92 0.18 27.40
C ASP A 548 -3.84 -0.87 27.72
N LEU A 549 -2.56 -0.48 27.75
CA LEU A 549 -1.42 -1.41 27.97
C LEU A 549 -1.10 -1.65 29.45
N THR A 550 -1.19 -0.62 30.29
CA THR A 550 -0.92 -0.62 31.75
C THR A 550 -1.47 0.68 32.36
N PRO A 551 -2.13 0.66 33.53
CA PRO A 551 -2.57 1.89 34.20
C PRO A 551 -1.37 2.67 34.78
N ILE A 552 -1.08 3.86 34.22
CA ILE A 552 0.11 4.67 34.56
C ILE A 552 -0.22 5.72 35.65
N THR A 553 0.74 5.97 36.55
CA THR A 553 0.69 7.02 37.59
C THR A 553 1.81 8.04 37.36
N PRO A 554 1.82 9.24 38.00
CA PRO A 554 2.88 10.22 37.77
C PRO A 554 4.30 9.73 38.12
N SER A 555 4.48 8.94 39.19
CA SER A 555 5.81 8.41 39.56
C SER A 555 6.33 7.36 38.57
N SER A 556 5.44 6.51 38.04
CA SER A 556 5.76 5.52 37.02
C SER A 556 5.94 6.14 35.64
N GLY A 557 5.08 7.09 35.25
CA GLY A 557 5.16 7.84 33.99
C GLY A 557 6.46 8.63 33.84
N PHE A 558 6.88 9.36 34.88
CA PHE A 558 8.20 9.99 34.97
C PHE A 558 9.34 8.99 34.70
N SER A 559 9.29 7.82 35.36
CA SER A 559 10.33 6.80 35.29
C SER A 559 10.41 6.16 33.89
N ILE A 560 9.26 5.98 33.23
CA ILE A 560 9.16 5.50 31.85
C ILE A 560 9.75 6.53 30.88
N GLU A 561 9.34 7.79 30.99
CA GLU A 561 9.73 8.87 30.06
C GLU A 561 11.22 9.20 30.12
N LEU A 562 11.79 9.38 31.32
CA LEU A 562 13.20 9.72 31.46
C LEU A 562 14.11 8.60 30.93
N ALA A 563 13.76 7.34 31.21
CA ALA A 563 14.53 6.19 30.76
C ALA A 563 14.38 5.94 29.25
N SER A 564 13.17 6.11 28.67
CA SER A 564 13.00 5.99 27.22
C SER A 564 13.74 7.09 26.46
N ALA A 565 13.64 8.35 26.91
CA ALA A 565 14.35 9.47 26.30
C ALA A 565 15.87 9.32 26.40
N LEU A 566 16.41 8.91 27.56
CA LEU A 566 17.83 8.63 27.73
C LEU A 566 18.32 7.49 26.83
N THR A 567 17.52 6.42 26.67
CA THR A 567 17.87 5.30 25.78
C THR A 567 17.93 5.74 24.32
N VAL A 568 16.96 6.55 23.87
CA VAL A 568 16.94 7.14 22.52
C VAL A 568 18.16 8.06 22.31
N VAL A 569 18.46 8.96 23.25
CA VAL A 569 19.63 9.86 23.14
C VAL A 569 20.95 9.07 23.05
N ILE A 570 21.15 8.04 23.88
CA ILE A 570 22.36 7.20 23.82
C ILE A 570 22.44 6.47 22.46
N ALA A 571 21.34 5.92 21.96
CA ALA A 571 21.27 5.28 20.65
C ALA A 571 21.64 6.22 19.50
N SER A 572 21.02 7.40 19.45
CA SER A 572 21.29 8.43 18.45
C SER A 572 22.74 8.94 18.52
N ASN A 573 23.34 9.03 19.71
CA ASN A 573 24.74 9.41 19.90
C ASN A 573 25.72 8.37 19.35
N VAL A 574 25.39 7.08 19.42
CA VAL A 574 26.16 5.98 18.81
C VAL A 574 25.88 5.86 17.29
N GLY A 575 24.89 6.59 16.78
CA GLY A 575 24.51 6.57 15.36
C GLY A 575 23.69 5.34 14.95
N LEU A 576 23.09 4.62 15.91
CA LEU A 576 22.22 3.48 15.64
C LEU A 576 20.77 3.95 15.44
N PRO A 577 20.14 3.71 14.27
CA PRO A 577 18.72 3.99 14.11
C PRO A 577 17.92 3.02 14.98
N ILE A 578 17.16 3.58 15.93
CA ILE A 578 16.42 2.85 16.96
C ILE A 578 14.99 3.37 17.03
N SER A 579 14.05 2.45 17.29
CA SER A 579 12.64 2.80 17.41
C SER A 579 12.34 3.49 18.75
N THR A 580 11.92 4.75 18.65
CA THR A 580 11.31 5.54 19.73
C THR A 580 10.13 4.80 20.38
N THR A 581 9.24 4.23 19.58
CA THR A 581 8.11 3.40 20.04
C THR A 581 8.57 2.17 20.83
N HIS A 582 9.62 1.46 20.39
CA HIS A 582 10.10 0.27 21.11
C HIS A 582 10.63 0.62 22.50
N CYS A 583 11.47 1.66 22.61
CA CYS A 583 11.97 2.15 23.91
C CYS A 583 10.81 2.48 24.87
N LYS A 584 9.78 3.17 24.35
CA LYS A 584 8.59 3.54 25.11
C LYS A 584 7.80 2.31 25.59
N VAL A 585 7.47 1.37 24.69
CA VAL A 585 6.70 0.15 25.02
C VAL A 585 7.47 -0.76 25.99
N GLY A 586 8.77 -0.98 25.76
CA GLY A 586 9.62 -1.77 26.66
C GLY A 586 9.69 -1.19 28.07
N SER A 587 9.73 0.14 28.19
CA SER A 587 9.68 0.83 29.48
C SER A 587 8.32 0.71 30.17
N VAL A 588 7.20 0.91 29.45
CA VAL A 588 5.84 0.77 30.01
C VAL A 588 5.62 -0.64 30.56
N VAL A 589 5.96 -1.67 29.79
CA VAL A 589 5.80 -3.08 30.19
C VAL A 589 6.66 -3.41 31.41
N SER A 590 7.92 -2.97 31.44
CA SER A 590 8.85 -3.28 32.53
C SER A 590 8.45 -2.61 33.86
N VAL A 591 8.03 -1.35 33.81
CA VAL A 591 7.54 -0.60 34.99
C VAL A 591 6.16 -1.11 35.43
N GLY A 592 5.28 -1.49 34.50
CA GLY A 592 3.99 -2.12 34.79
C GLY A 592 4.15 -3.43 35.54
N TRP A 593 5.00 -4.32 35.04
CA TRP A 593 5.29 -5.63 35.65
C TRP A 593 5.95 -5.51 37.04
N LEU A 594 6.80 -4.49 37.24
CA LEU A 594 7.37 -4.13 38.54
C LEU A 594 6.36 -3.51 39.53
N ARG A 595 5.27 -2.92 39.06
CA ARG A 595 4.19 -2.47 39.94
C ARG A 595 3.30 -3.63 40.34
N SER A 596 2.81 -4.41 39.38
CA SER A 596 2.15 -5.70 39.62
C SER A 596 2.21 -6.62 38.41
N ARG A 597 2.49 -7.91 38.65
CA ARG A 597 2.54 -8.95 37.61
C ARG A 597 1.21 -9.14 36.84
N LYS A 598 0.09 -8.67 37.42
CA LYS A 598 -1.25 -8.70 36.78
C LYS A 598 -1.61 -7.40 36.02
N ALA A 599 -0.79 -6.35 36.07
CA ALA A 599 -1.16 -5.01 35.58
C ALA A 599 -0.79 -4.72 34.11
N VAL A 600 -0.23 -5.70 33.38
CA VAL A 600 0.17 -5.57 31.97
C VAL A 600 -0.74 -6.44 31.10
N ASP A 601 -1.31 -5.86 30.03
CA ASP A 601 -2.02 -6.63 29.01
C ASP A 601 -1.03 -7.33 28.06
N TRP A 602 -0.80 -8.61 28.33
CA TRP A 602 0.04 -9.49 27.51
C TRP A 602 -0.53 -9.78 26.12
N HIS A 603 -1.84 -9.70 25.94
CA HIS A 603 -2.48 -9.87 24.63
C HIS A 603 -2.26 -8.64 23.75
N LEU A 604 -2.45 -7.44 24.30
CA LEU A 604 -2.12 -6.20 23.61
C LEU A 604 -0.62 -6.09 23.31
N PHE A 605 0.26 -6.40 24.27
CA PHE A 605 1.71 -6.43 24.05
C PHE A 605 2.12 -7.39 22.92
N ARG A 606 1.57 -8.61 22.90
CA ARG A 606 1.81 -9.57 21.80
C ARG A 606 1.37 -9.00 20.44
N ASN A 607 0.21 -8.35 20.38
CA ASN A 607 -0.30 -7.80 19.12
C ASN A 607 0.56 -6.62 18.63
N ILE A 608 1.09 -5.79 19.54
CA ILE A 608 2.07 -4.73 19.23
C ILE A 608 3.36 -5.34 18.67
N PHE A 609 3.91 -6.36 19.33
CA PHE A 609 5.12 -7.06 18.88
C PHE A 609 4.96 -7.70 17.48
N MET A 610 3.81 -8.33 17.23
CA MET A 610 3.48 -8.87 15.89
C MET A 610 3.38 -7.76 14.83
N ALA A 611 2.80 -6.60 15.17
CA ALA A 611 2.72 -5.46 14.24
C ALA A 611 4.11 -4.91 13.88
N TRP A 612 5.09 -4.94 14.78
CA TRP A 612 6.48 -4.54 14.50
C TRP A 612 7.16 -5.45 13.48
N PHE A 613 6.93 -6.77 13.56
CA PHE A 613 7.47 -7.74 12.61
C PHE A 613 6.77 -7.65 11.24
N VAL A 614 5.44 -7.51 11.23
CA VAL A 614 4.62 -7.39 10.00
C VAL A 614 4.84 -6.07 9.26
N THR A 615 5.28 -5.01 9.95
CA THR A 615 5.52 -3.69 9.33
C THR A 615 6.58 -3.71 8.24
N VAL A 616 7.70 -4.40 8.47
CA VAL A 616 8.86 -4.42 7.56
C VAL A 616 8.55 -5.07 6.20
N PRO A 617 7.95 -6.27 6.11
CA PRO A 617 7.61 -6.86 4.82
C PRO A 617 6.47 -6.09 4.11
N ILE A 618 5.49 -5.54 4.83
CA ILE A 618 4.38 -4.81 4.15
C ILE A 618 4.86 -3.48 3.55
N SER A 619 5.62 -2.65 4.28
CA SER A 619 6.15 -1.42 3.70
C SER A 619 7.16 -1.71 2.56
N GLY A 620 7.92 -2.80 2.68
CA GLY A 620 8.79 -3.34 1.64
C GLY A 620 8.02 -3.75 0.38
N LEU A 621 6.96 -4.54 0.50
CA LEU A 621 6.15 -4.99 -0.63
C LEU A 621 5.46 -3.84 -1.36
N ILE A 622 4.91 -2.85 -0.63
CA ILE A 622 4.28 -1.67 -1.25
C ILE A 622 5.34 -0.87 -2.04
N SER A 623 6.51 -0.64 -1.46
CA SER A 623 7.62 0.08 -2.12
C SER A 623 8.18 -0.69 -3.34
N ALA A 624 8.32 -2.00 -3.22
CA ALA A 624 8.74 -2.90 -4.30
C ALA A 624 7.75 -2.88 -5.48
N ALA A 625 6.44 -2.92 -5.21
CA ALA A 625 5.41 -2.87 -6.23
C ALA A 625 5.46 -1.56 -7.04
N ILE A 626 5.64 -0.42 -6.37
CA ILE A 626 5.78 0.90 -7.02
C ILE A 626 7.03 0.94 -7.90
N MET A 627 8.16 0.45 -7.39
CA MET A 627 9.41 0.38 -8.15
C MET A 627 9.30 -0.54 -9.38
N ALA A 628 8.49 -1.60 -9.32
CA ALA A 628 8.32 -2.55 -10.41
C ALA A 628 7.57 -1.97 -11.63
N VAL A 629 6.67 -0.99 -11.44
CA VAL A 629 5.89 -0.35 -12.52
C VAL A 629 6.79 0.38 -13.53
N PHE A 630 7.89 0.98 -13.06
CA PHE A 630 8.83 1.74 -13.90
C PHE A 630 9.83 0.89 -14.68
N LYS A 631 9.87 -0.43 -14.45
CA LYS A 631 10.94 -1.30 -14.95
C LYS A 631 10.73 -1.71 -16.42
N ILE A 632 11.82 -1.85 -17.15
CA ILE A 632 11.90 -2.63 -18.40
C ILE A 632 12.39 -4.04 -18.06
N PHE A 633 11.68 -5.06 -18.55
CA PHE A 633 12.03 -6.45 -18.37
C PHE A 633 12.90 -6.96 -19.52
N VAL A 634 13.83 -7.87 -19.21
CA VAL A 634 14.92 -8.28 -20.11
C VAL A 634 14.89 -9.80 -20.31
N ASN A 635 14.72 -10.25 -21.55
CA ASN A 635 14.86 -11.66 -21.92
C ASN A 635 16.24 -11.99 -22.51
N ARG A 636 16.87 -11.01 -23.17
CA ARG A 636 18.24 -11.11 -23.72
C ARG A 636 18.98 -9.79 -23.56
N SER A 637 20.24 -9.86 -23.17
CA SER A 637 21.07 -8.68 -22.88
C SER A 637 21.18 -7.72 -24.08
N LEU A 638 21.12 -6.42 -23.80
CA LEU A 638 21.11 -5.35 -24.79
C LEU A 638 21.90 -4.15 -24.25
N ALA A 639 23.05 -3.86 -24.87
CA ALA A 639 23.75 -2.59 -24.67
C ALA A 639 23.01 -1.52 -25.49
N LEU A 640 22.39 -0.56 -24.83
CA LEU A 640 21.59 0.48 -25.48
C LEU A 640 22.47 1.42 -26.31
N GLU A 641 23.73 1.59 -25.90
CA GLU A 641 24.82 2.30 -26.61
C GLU A 641 25.06 1.77 -28.04
N LYS A 642 24.76 0.49 -28.29
CA LYS A 642 24.95 -0.15 -29.60
C LYS A 642 23.73 0.02 -30.52
N ILE A 643 22.67 0.67 -30.05
CA ILE A 643 21.48 1.02 -30.85
C ILE A 643 21.71 2.37 -31.50
N LYS A 644 21.82 2.39 -32.82
CA LYS A 644 21.95 3.62 -33.63
C LYS A 644 20.59 4.12 -34.13
N CYS A 645 19.55 3.29 -34.01
CA CYS A 645 18.25 3.59 -34.59
C CYS A 645 17.08 3.01 -33.77
N PHE A 646 16.09 3.85 -33.48
CA PHE A 646 14.87 3.51 -32.74
C PHE A 646 13.68 3.54 -33.69
N GLY A 647 13.01 2.40 -33.84
CA GLY A 647 11.86 2.27 -34.72
C GLY A 647 10.58 1.95 -33.96
N PHE A 648 9.46 2.50 -34.41
CA PHE A 648 8.15 2.38 -33.75
C PHE A 648 7.05 1.91 -34.70
N ASP A 649 6.08 1.17 -34.18
CA ASP A 649 4.69 1.23 -34.69
C ASP A 649 3.92 2.37 -34.01
N MET A 650 2.80 2.78 -34.61
CA MET A 650 1.87 3.74 -34.02
C MET A 650 0.85 3.03 -33.12
N ASP A 651 -0.05 2.23 -33.70
CA ASP A 651 -1.21 1.65 -33.03
C ASP A 651 -0.81 0.73 -31.86
N TYR A 652 -1.47 0.88 -30.70
CA TYR A 652 -1.16 0.22 -29.42
C TYR A 652 0.31 0.30 -28.95
N THR A 653 1.12 1.17 -29.56
CA THR A 653 2.55 1.31 -29.31
C THR A 653 2.85 2.75 -28.88
N LEU A 654 2.80 3.70 -29.82
CA LEU A 654 2.80 5.14 -29.53
C LEU A 654 1.38 5.63 -29.17
N ALA A 655 0.39 5.20 -29.96
CA ALA A 655 -1.03 5.51 -29.80
C ALA A 655 -1.71 4.40 -28.98
N MET A 656 -1.71 4.56 -27.66
CA MET A 656 -2.38 3.62 -26.76
C MET A 656 -3.88 3.91 -26.72
N TYR A 657 -4.71 2.96 -27.15
CA TYR A 657 -6.16 3.10 -27.07
C TYR A 657 -6.68 2.79 -25.65
N LYS A 658 -7.77 3.46 -25.26
CA LYS A 658 -8.38 3.35 -23.93
C LYS A 658 -9.34 2.16 -23.87
N SER A 659 -9.04 1.22 -22.98
CA SER A 659 -9.87 0.03 -22.71
C SER A 659 -10.78 0.26 -21.51
N PRO A 660 -12.07 -0.15 -21.55
CA PRO A 660 -12.73 -0.90 -22.63
C PRO A 660 -13.39 -0.03 -23.72
N ASP A 661 -13.32 1.30 -23.61
CA ASP A 661 -14.06 2.24 -24.47
C ASP A 661 -13.85 2.02 -25.98
N TYR A 662 -12.62 1.74 -26.40
CA TYR A 662 -12.27 1.51 -27.81
C TYR A 662 -12.76 0.15 -28.31
N GLU A 663 -12.61 -0.90 -27.49
CA GLU A 663 -13.14 -2.22 -27.81
C GLU A 663 -14.68 -2.24 -27.86
N GLU A 664 -15.37 -1.52 -26.96
CA GLU A 664 -16.84 -1.43 -27.00
C GLU A 664 -17.33 -0.70 -28.27
N LEU A 665 -16.66 0.38 -28.69
CA LEU A 665 -16.94 1.06 -29.97
C LEU A 665 -16.78 0.11 -31.16
N ALA A 666 -15.63 -0.56 -31.26
CA ALA A 666 -15.36 -1.45 -32.38
C ALA A 666 -16.26 -2.70 -32.37
N PHE A 667 -16.62 -3.23 -31.19
CA PHE A 667 -17.58 -4.31 -31.04
C PHE A 667 -19.00 -3.92 -31.48
N GLN A 668 -19.46 -2.70 -31.16
CA GLN A 668 -20.76 -2.19 -31.63
C GLN A 668 -20.78 -2.11 -33.18
N LEU A 669 -19.78 -1.47 -33.78
CA LEU A 669 -19.68 -1.34 -35.25
C LEU A 669 -19.63 -2.71 -35.95
N LEU A 670 -18.97 -3.69 -35.33
CA LEU A 670 -18.87 -5.05 -35.86
C LEU A 670 -20.22 -5.79 -35.79
N LEU A 671 -21.00 -5.64 -34.72
CA LEU A 671 -22.37 -6.15 -34.63
C LEU A 671 -23.31 -5.49 -35.66
N GLU A 672 -23.23 -4.17 -35.81
CA GLU A 672 -24.02 -3.41 -36.79
C GLU A 672 -23.70 -3.86 -38.23
N HIS A 673 -22.42 -4.07 -38.54
CA HIS A 673 -22.00 -4.57 -39.86
C HIS A 673 -22.50 -5.99 -40.12
N LEU A 674 -22.36 -6.93 -39.18
CA LEU A 674 -22.85 -8.30 -39.34
C LEU A 674 -24.36 -8.35 -39.62
N VAL A 675 -25.15 -7.55 -38.89
CA VAL A 675 -26.59 -7.46 -39.14
C VAL A 675 -26.88 -6.85 -40.51
N SER A 676 -26.10 -5.86 -40.97
CA SER A 676 -26.25 -5.27 -42.31
C SER A 676 -26.04 -6.27 -43.45
N ILE A 677 -25.19 -7.29 -43.27
CA ILE A 677 -24.98 -8.38 -44.24
C ILE A 677 -25.94 -9.58 -44.03
N GLY A 678 -26.84 -9.51 -43.05
CA GLY A 678 -27.93 -10.47 -42.86
C GLY A 678 -27.85 -11.37 -41.62
N TYR A 679 -26.95 -11.12 -40.68
CA TYR A 679 -26.99 -11.81 -39.38
C TYR A 679 -28.26 -11.43 -38.58
N PRO A 680 -28.76 -12.30 -37.68
CA PRO A 680 -30.04 -12.06 -37.00
C PRO A 680 -29.98 -10.85 -36.06
N HIS A 681 -30.97 -9.95 -36.16
CA HIS A 681 -31.04 -8.69 -35.40
C HIS A 681 -30.88 -8.85 -33.88
N GLU A 682 -31.19 -10.03 -33.31
CA GLU A 682 -31.07 -10.25 -31.86
C GLU A 682 -29.62 -10.13 -31.34
N ILE A 683 -28.59 -10.24 -32.20
CA ILE A 683 -27.19 -10.08 -31.77
C ILE A 683 -26.86 -8.63 -31.33
N LEU A 684 -27.66 -7.64 -31.73
CA LEU A 684 -27.53 -6.24 -31.28
C LEU A 684 -27.82 -6.06 -29.78
N ALA A 685 -28.34 -7.09 -29.10
CA ALA A 685 -28.54 -7.07 -27.65
C ALA A 685 -27.25 -7.38 -26.85
N TYR A 686 -26.19 -7.90 -27.48
CA TYR A 686 -24.92 -8.13 -26.80
C TYR A 686 -24.18 -6.82 -26.53
N LYS A 687 -23.48 -6.76 -25.39
CA LYS A 687 -22.55 -5.69 -25.03
C LYS A 687 -21.17 -6.27 -24.76
N TYR A 688 -20.12 -5.51 -25.04
CA TYR A 688 -18.75 -5.96 -24.83
C TYR A 688 -18.46 -6.26 -23.35
N ASP A 689 -17.85 -7.40 -23.06
CA ASP A 689 -17.45 -7.80 -21.71
C ASP A 689 -15.92 -8.00 -21.64
N PRO A 690 -15.16 -6.99 -21.15
CA PRO A 690 -13.70 -7.07 -21.03
C PRO A 690 -13.23 -8.08 -19.97
N THR A 691 -14.12 -8.76 -19.26
CA THR A 691 -13.75 -9.86 -18.35
C THR A 691 -13.62 -11.21 -19.05
N PHE A 692 -14.10 -11.35 -20.29
CA PHE A 692 -14.06 -12.61 -21.04
C PHE A 692 -12.77 -12.83 -21.86
N PRO A 693 -12.40 -11.95 -22.83
CA PRO A 693 -11.31 -12.24 -23.75
C PRO A 693 -9.94 -12.04 -23.10
N THR A 694 -8.99 -12.90 -23.44
CA THR A 694 -7.55 -12.73 -23.17
C THR A 694 -6.82 -12.78 -24.51
N ARG A 695 -5.81 -11.92 -24.72
CA ARG A 695 -5.01 -11.92 -25.96
C ARG A 695 -4.20 -13.22 -26.12
N GLY A 696 -3.92 -13.64 -27.35
CA GLY A 696 -3.16 -14.85 -27.66
C GLY A 696 -3.95 -16.16 -27.66
N LEU A 697 -5.29 -16.10 -27.64
CA LEU A 697 -6.16 -17.26 -27.82
C LEU A 697 -6.14 -17.78 -29.26
N VAL A 698 -6.56 -19.04 -29.46
CA VAL A 698 -6.66 -19.70 -30.76
C VAL A 698 -8.11 -20.09 -31.02
N PHE A 699 -8.69 -19.64 -32.13
CA PHE A 699 -9.99 -20.11 -32.60
C PHE A 699 -9.82 -21.36 -33.47
N ASP A 700 -10.64 -22.39 -33.23
CA ASP A 700 -10.71 -23.59 -34.05
C ASP A 700 -11.91 -23.53 -35.03
N ALA A 701 -11.61 -23.23 -36.30
CA ALA A 701 -12.60 -23.11 -37.35
C ALA A 701 -13.32 -24.41 -37.73
N LEU A 702 -12.90 -25.58 -37.23
CA LEU A 702 -13.64 -26.82 -37.42
C LEU A 702 -14.77 -27.00 -36.39
N TYR A 703 -14.56 -26.57 -35.14
CA TYR A 703 -15.43 -26.90 -34.00
C TYR A 703 -15.96 -25.68 -33.21
N GLY A 704 -15.65 -24.45 -33.62
CA GLY A 704 -16.16 -23.22 -32.99
C GLY A 704 -15.61 -22.95 -31.59
N ASN A 705 -14.52 -23.61 -31.21
CA ASN A 705 -13.95 -23.53 -29.87
C ASN A 705 -12.90 -22.41 -29.78
N LEU A 706 -12.91 -21.66 -28.68
CA LEU A 706 -11.81 -20.79 -28.26
C LEU A 706 -10.88 -21.59 -27.34
N LEU A 707 -9.61 -21.64 -27.72
CA LEU A 707 -8.57 -22.46 -27.09
C LEU A 707 -7.46 -21.59 -26.52
N LYS A 708 -7.11 -21.80 -25.25
CA LYS A 708 -5.86 -21.32 -24.65
C LYS A 708 -4.86 -22.46 -24.70
N VAL A 709 -3.68 -22.23 -25.26
CA VAL A 709 -2.68 -23.28 -25.51
C VAL A 709 -1.28 -22.90 -25.04
N ASP A 710 -0.45 -23.90 -24.76
CA ASP A 710 0.99 -23.72 -24.48
C ASP A 710 1.83 -23.63 -25.78
N SER A 711 3.15 -23.50 -25.61
CA SER A 711 4.10 -23.38 -26.73
C SER A 711 4.18 -24.59 -27.65
N HIS A 712 3.70 -25.76 -27.22
CA HIS A 712 3.66 -27.00 -28.00
C HIS A 712 2.29 -27.22 -28.67
N GLY A 713 1.28 -26.41 -28.35
CA GLY A 713 -0.09 -26.60 -28.85
C GLY A 713 -0.95 -27.49 -27.95
N ASN A 714 -0.50 -27.81 -26.73
CA ASN A 714 -1.35 -28.51 -25.77
C ASN A 714 -2.42 -27.57 -25.21
N LEU A 715 -3.63 -28.08 -24.98
CA LEU A 715 -4.72 -27.31 -24.40
C LEU A 715 -4.47 -26.99 -22.91
N LEU A 716 -4.80 -25.75 -22.55
CA LEU A 716 -4.85 -25.21 -21.19
C LEU A 716 -6.31 -24.92 -20.80
N VAL A 717 -7.05 -24.25 -21.69
CA VAL A 717 -8.48 -23.91 -21.54
C VAL A 717 -9.18 -24.13 -22.88
N CYS A 718 -10.44 -24.54 -22.85
CA CYS A 718 -11.29 -24.71 -24.02
C CYS A 718 -12.70 -24.20 -23.70
N ALA A 719 -13.24 -23.30 -24.51
CA ALA A 719 -14.60 -22.77 -24.37
C ALA A 719 -15.36 -22.89 -25.69
N HIS A 720 -16.62 -23.31 -25.61
CA HIS A 720 -17.57 -23.34 -26.72
C HIS A 720 -18.67 -22.31 -26.41
N GLY A 721 -18.64 -21.16 -27.10
CA GLY A 721 -19.37 -19.98 -26.63
C GLY A 721 -18.86 -19.57 -25.25
N PHE A 722 -19.77 -19.31 -24.30
CA PHE A 722 -19.42 -19.08 -22.90
C PHE A 722 -19.25 -20.38 -22.07
N ARG A 723 -19.41 -21.56 -22.68
CA ARG A 723 -19.37 -22.86 -21.99
C ARG A 723 -17.95 -23.43 -21.95
N PHE A 724 -17.29 -23.30 -20.81
CA PHE A 724 -15.98 -23.92 -20.56
C PHE A 724 -16.09 -25.45 -20.51
N LEU A 725 -15.41 -26.14 -21.44
CA LEU A 725 -15.48 -27.60 -21.59
C LEU A 725 -14.58 -28.31 -20.58
N LYS A 726 -15.07 -29.41 -20.01
CA LYS A 726 -14.32 -30.21 -19.02
C LYS A 726 -13.48 -31.29 -19.68
N GLY A 727 -12.53 -31.84 -18.93
CA GLY A 727 -11.45 -32.70 -19.45
C GLY A 727 -11.87 -33.99 -20.16
N ALA A 728 -13.13 -34.42 -20.08
CA ALA A 728 -13.70 -35.53 -20.85
C ALA A 728 -14.35 -35.05 -22.18
N GLU A 729 -15.02 -33.89 -22.17
CA GLU A 729 -15.58 -33.25 -23.36
C GLU A 729 -14.46 -32.78 -24.30
N ILE A 730 -13.37 -32.24 -23.73
CA ILE A 730 -12.17 -31.87 -24.49
C ILE A 730 -11.60 -33.09 -25.25
N LEU A 731 -11.68 -34.31 -24.69
CA LEU A 731 -11.17 -35.52 -25.36
C LEU A 731 -12.01 -35.96 -26.56
N HIS A 732 -13.26 -35.51 -26.67
CA HIS A 732 -14.10 -35.79 -27.83
C HIS A 732 -13.64 -34.99 -29.05
N TYR A 733 -13.38 -33.69 -28.88
CA TYR A 733 -12.88 -32.80 -29.94
C TYR A 733 -11.36 -32.92 -30.16
N TYR A 734 -10.60 -33.19 -29.10
CA TYR A 734 -9.13 -33.22 -29.09
C TYR A 734 -8.62 -34.45 -28.32
N PRO A 735 -8.57 -35.64 -28.94
CA PRO A 735 -8.21 -36.89 -28.25
C PRO A 735 -6.86 -36.88 -27.53
N ASN A 736 -5.88 -36.14 -28.04
CA ASN A 736 -4.56 -35.96 -27.40
C ASN A 736 -4.45 -34.67 -26.57
N LYS A 737 -5.55 -33.91 -26.38
CA LYS A 737 -5.57 -32.56 -25.79
C LYS A 737 -4.56 -31.59 -26.41
N PHE A 738 -4.40 -31.70 -27.72
CA PHE A 738 -3.34 -31.07 -28.52
C PHE A 738 -3.89 -30.60 -29.86
N ILE A 739 -3.35 -29.50 -30.39
CA ILE A 739 -3.62 -28.98 -31.73
C ILE A 739 -2.33 -28.77 -32.53
N GLN A 740 -2.39 -29.07 -33.83
CA GLN A 740 -1.35 -28.70 -34.79
C GLN A 740 -1.50 -27.20 -35.12
N ARG A 741 -1.02 -26.33 -34.23
CA ARG A 741 -1.09 -24.86 -34.34
C ARG A 741 -0.61 -24.28 -35.69
N ASP A 742 0.24 -25.01 -36.39
CA ASP A 742 0.85 -24.60 -37.66
C ASP A 742 -0.09 -24.89 -38.86
N ASP A 743 -1.22 -25.58 -38.65
CA ASP A 743 -2.37 -25.62 -39.57
C ASP A 743 -3.20 -24.33 -39.51
N MET A 744 -2.63 -23.28 -40.11
CA MET A 744 -3.23 -21.96 -40.25
C MET A 744 -4.52 -21.93 -41.10
N LYS A 745 -4.98 -23.06 -41.67
CA LYS A 745 -6.27 -23.15 -42.40
C LYS A 745 -7.45 -23.45 -41.47
N ARG A 746 -7.15 -23.96 -40.26
CA ARG A 746 -8.09 -24.34 -39.20
C ARG A 746 -7.91 -23.52 -37.93
N PHE A 747 -6.67 -23.29 -37.51
CA PHE A 747 -6.35 -22.64 -36.24
C PHE A 747 -5.91 -21.19 -36.46
N HIS A 748 -6.66 -20.25 -35.90
CA HIS A 748 -6.43 -18.82 -36.08
C HIS A 748 -6.05 -18.17 -34.74
N ILE A 749 -4.84 -17.59 -34.66
CA ILE A 749 -4.26 -17.08 -33.40
C ILE A 749 -4.49 -15.57 -33.26
N LEU A 750 -5.24 -15.18 -32.24
CA LEU A 750 -5.77 -13.84 -31.99
C LEU A 750 -4.76 -13.04 -31.14
N ASN A 751 -3.76 -12.44 -31.80
CA ASN A 751 -2.51 -11.95 -31.19
C ASN A 751 -2.43 -10.43 -30.93
N THR A 752 -3.33 -9.61 -31.47
CA THR A 752 -3.35 -8.15 -31.27
C THR A 752 -4.44 -7.73 -30.28
N LEU A 753 -4.37 -6.51 -29.76
CA LEU A 753 -5.45 -5.97 -28.92
C LEU A 753 -6.74 -5.71 -29.72
N PHE A 754 -6.62 -5.38 -31.02
CA PHE A 754 -7.77 -5.34 -31.94
C PHE A 754 -8.57 -6.66 -31.98
N ASN A 755 -7.90 -7.82 -31.82
CA ASN A 755 -8.58 -9.12 -31.83
C ASN A 755 -9.45 -9.40 -30.59
N LEU A 756 -9.40 -8.59 -29.51
CA LEU A 756 -10.21 -8.84 -28.29
C LEU A 756 -11.72 -8.76 -28.57
N THR A 757 -12.12 -7.85 -29.46
CA THR A 757 -13.51 -7.66 -29.90
C THR A 757 -14.02 -8.87 -30.68
N GLU A 758 -13.28 -9.32 -31.69
CA GLU A 758 -13.53 -10.55 -32.45
C GLU A 758 -13.59 -11.76 -31.51
N THR A 759 -12.63 -11.89 -30.60
CA THR A 759 -12.56 -12.98 -29.60
C THR A 759 -13.84 -13.10 -28.78
N TYR A 760 -14.35 -11.97 -28.28
CA TYR A 760 -15.60 -11.95 -27.52
C TYR A 760 -16.81 -12.20 -28.42
N LEU A 761 -16.85 -11.62 -29.61
CA LEU A 761 -17.94 -11.82 -30.56
C LEU A 761 -18.08 -13.27 -31.04
N TYR A 762 -16.97 -14.00 -31.22
CA TYR A 762 -17.03 -15.44 -31.50
C TYR A 762 -17.71 -16.21 -30.35
N ALA A 763 -17.45 -15.84 -29.10
CA ALA A 763 -18.15 -16.45 -27.97
C ALA A 763 -19.64 -16.09 -27.95
N CYS A 764 -20.01 -14.83 -28.23
CA CYS A 764 -21.40 -14.40 -28.36
C CYS A 764 -22.15 -15.16 -29.47
N LEU A 765 -21.58 -15.28 -30.67
CA LEU A 765 -22.23 -15.94 -31.81
C LEU A 765 -22.36 -17.45 -31.57
N VAL A 766 -21.31 -18.13 -31.08
CA VAL A 766 -21.38 -19.57 -30.77
C VAL A 766 -22.41 -19.83 -29.67
N ASP A 767 -22.48 -19.00 -28.62
CA ASP A 767 -23.51 -19.12 -27.58
C ASP A 767 -24.92 -18.85 -28.13
N PHE A 768 -25.10 -17.77 -28.90
CA PHE A 768 -26.37 -17.39 -29.51
C PHE A 768 -26.95 -18.51 -30.38
N PHE A 769 -26.18 -19.01 -31.34
CA PHE A 769 -26.65 -20.06 -32.25
C PHE A 769 -26.84 -21.41 -31.54
N SER A 770 -25.99 -21.74 -30.56
CA SER A 770 -26.16 -22.96 -29.73
C SER A 770 -27.46 -22.97 -28.93
N ASN A 771 -27.90 -21.79 -28.44
CA ASN A 771 -29.06 -21.63 -27.57
C ASN A 771 -30.34 -21.23 -28.33
N CYS A 772 -30.25 -20.81 -29.59
CA CYS A 772 -31.39 -20.33 -30.39
C CYS A 772 -32.14 -21.50 -31.08
N SER A 773 -33.36 -21.79 -30.63
CA SER A 773 -34.21 -22.88 -31.14
C SER A 773 -34.59 -22.83 -32.63
N ARG A 774 -34.22 -21.76 -33.35
CA ARG A 774 -34.32 -21.69 -34.82
C ARG A 774 -33.27 -22.57 -35.51
N TYR A 775 -32.16 -22.88 -34.85
CA TYR A 775 -31.01 -23.56 -35.43
C TYR A 775 -30.86 -24.98 -34.87
N VAL A 776 -30.38 -25.89 -35.72
CA VAL A 776 -29.98 -27.24 -35.33
C VAL A 776 -28.46 -27.26 -35.20
N ASN A 777 -27.97 -27.63 -34.03
CA ASN A 777 -26.53 -27.73 -33.74
C ASN A 777 -25.94 -28.95 -34.45
N CYS A 778 -24.81 -28.76 -35.14
CA CYS A 778 -24.01 -29.80 -35.79
C CYS A 778 -22.56 -29.69 -35.33
N ASP A 779 -21.79 -30.77 -35.43
CA ASP A 779 -20.40 -30.83 -34.93
C ASP A 779 -19.48 -29.73 -35.52
N THR A 780 -19.80 -29.22 -36.71
CA THR A 780 -19.01 -28.23 -37.46
C THR A 780 -19.74 -26.92 -37.78
N GLY A 781 -20.92 -26.69 -37.18
CA GLY A 781 -21.67 -25.45 -37.35
C GLY A 781 -23.17 -25.59 -37.06
N TYR A 782 -23.98 -24.74 -37.70
CA TYR A 782 -25.42 -24.63 -37.46
C TYR A 782 -26.24 -24.78 -38.73
N LYS A 783 -27.39 -25.45 -38.65
CA LYS A 783 -28.31 -25.63 -39.78
C LYS A 783 -29.66 -24.94 -39.52
N HIS A 784 -30.15 -24.18 -40.49
CA HIS A 784 -31.50 -23.59 -40.50
C HIS A 784 -32.18 -23.88 -41.84
N GLY A 785 -33.17 -24.80 -41.83
CA GLY A 785 -33.81 -25.27 -43.05
C GLY A 785 -32.80 -25.88 -44.04
N ASN A 786 -32.64 -25.22 -45.20
CA ASN A 786 -31.67 -25.62 -46.23
C ASN A 786 -30.32 -24.89 -46.13
N LEU A 787 -30.17 -23.92 -45.22
CA LEU A 787 -28.92 -23.20 -45.00
C LEU A 787 -28.08 -23.91 -43.96
N PHE A 788 -26.78 -24.04 -44.23
CA PHE A 788 -25.77 -24.52 -43.27
C PHE A 788 -24.66 -23.50 -43.14
N MET A 789 -24.40 -23.05 -41.92
CA MET A 789 -23.38 -22.07 -41.58
C MET A 789 -22.32 -22.77 -40.74
N SER A 790 -21.14 -22.99 -41.33
CA SER A 790 -20.01 -23.60 -40.63
C SER A 790 -19.36 -22.62 -39.65
N PHE A 791 -18.67 -23.13 -38.62
CA PHE A 791 -17.83 -22.28 -37.77
C PHE A 791 -16.74 -21.54 -38.56
N ARG A 792 -16.27 -22.12 -39.67
CA ARG A 792 -15.27 -21.53 -40.56
C ARG A 792 -15.81 -20.35 -41.39
N SER A 793 -17.02 -20.48 -41.92
CA SER A 793 -17.68 -19.37 -42.64
C SER A 793 -18.06 -18.25 -41.66
N MET A 794 -18.60 -18.58 -40.49
CA MET A 794 -18.89 -17.59 -39.44
C MET A 794 -17.61 -16.86 -38.97
N PHE A 795 -16.47 -17.55 -38.91
CA PHE A 795 -15.17 -16.92 -38.66
C PHE A 795 -14.72 -15.99 -39.80
N GLN A 796 -14.94 -16.41 -41.05
CA GLN A 796 -14.65 -15.59 -42.21
C GLN A 796 -15.52 -14.33 -42.26
N ASP A 797 -16.83 -14.45 -42.01
CA ASP A 797 -17.78 -13.33 -42.00
C ASP A 797 -17.40 -12.26 -40.96
N VAL A 798 -17.07 -12.67 -39.72
CA VAL A 798 -16.64 -11.75 -38.65
C VAL A 798 -15.28 -11.13 -38.97
N ARG A 799 -14.33 -11.89 -39.53
CA ARG A 799 -13.01 -11.38 -39.91
C ARG A 799 -13.13 -10.35 -41.02
N GLU A 800 -13.87 -10.66 -42.08
CA GLU A 800 -14.12 -9.74 -43.19
C GLU A 800 -14.90 -8.50 -42.72
N ALA A 801 -15.89 -8.66 -41.84
CA ALA A 801 -16.59 -7.53 -41.21
C ALA A 801 -15.64 -6.64 -40.38
N MET A 802 -14.72 -7.22 -39.61
CA MET A 802 -13.76 -6.43 -38.82
C MET A 802 -12.72 -5.74 -39.72
N ASP A 803 -12.25 -6.40 -40.78
CA ASP A 803 -11.40 -5.78 -41.79
C ASP A 803 -12.16 -4.63 -42.51
N GLN A 804 -13.45 -4.78 -42.82
CA GLN A 804 -14.29 -3.70 -43.36
C GLN A 804 -14.50 -2.55 -42.36
N VAL A 805 -14.69 -2.81 -41.07
CA VAL A 805 -14.83 -1.76 -40.03
C VAL A 805 -13.56 -0.88 -39.93
N HIS A 806 -12.37 -1.46 -40.17
CA HIS A 806 -11.12 -0.69 -40.27
C HIS A 806 -10.93 0.00 -41.64
N LEU A 807 -11.24 -0.69 -42.75
CA LEU A 807 -10.95 -0.24 -44.11
C LEU A 807 -11.96 0.77 -44.69
N SER A 808 -13.23 0.67 -44.29
CA SER A 808 -14.27 1.66 -44.62
C SER A 808 -14.07 3.01 -43.93
N GLY A 809 -13.23 3.03 -42.89
CA GLY A 809 -12.91 4.22 -42.11
C GLY A 809 -13.88 4.54 -40.97
N CYS A 810 -15.03 3.85 -40.83
CA CYS A 810 -16.04 4.22 -39.83
C CYS A 810 -15.55 4.15 -38.38
N LEU A 811 -14.73 3.15 -38.02
CA LEU A 811 -14.08 3.09 -36.71
C LEU A 811 -13.07 4.23 -36.53
N LYS A 812 -12.30 4.56 -37.58
CA LYS A 812 -11.31 5.63 -37.56
C LYS A 812 -11.98 7.00 -37.39
N GLU A 813 -13.01 7.29 -38.18
CA GLU A 813 -13.84 8.49 -38.10
C GLU A 813 -14.38 8.70 -36.68
N LYS A 814 -15.03 7.69 -36.10
CA LYS A 814 -15.54 7.74 -34.72
C LYS A 814 -14.48 7.83 -33.63
N THR A 815 -13.25 7.43 -33.94
CA THR A 815 -12.09 7.63 -33.05
C THR A 815 -11.60 9.07 -33.11
N LEU A 816 -11.53 9.65 -34.32
CA LEU A 816 -11.14 11.06 -34.53
C LEU A 816 -12.21 12.05 -34.03
N GLU A 817 -13.50 11.66 -34.02
CA GLU A 817 -14.60 12.43 -33.41
C GLU A 817 -14.40 12.71 -31.91
N ASN A 818 -13.64 11.87 -31.18
CA ASN A 818 -13.45 12.01 -29.72
C ASN A 818 -12.14 11.34 -29.25
N LEU A 819 -11.01 11.97 -29.58
CA LEU A 819 -9.68 11.45 -29.25
C LEU A 819 -9.43 11.41 -27.74
N GLU A 820 -10.00 12.35 -26.98
CA GLU A 820 -9.96 12.37 -25.50
C GLU A 820 -10.60 11.13 -24.88
N LYS A 821 -11.67 10.59 -25.47
CA LYS A 821 -12.29 9.34 -24.99
C LYS A 821 -11.47 8.12 -25.36
N TYR A 822 -10.92 8.07 -26.58
CA TYR A 822 -10.40 6.81 -27.14
C TYR A 822 -8.87 6.64 -27.08
N VAL A 823 -8.09 7.71 -26.96
CA VAL A 823 -6.61 7.66 -27.01
C VAL A 823 -5.99 8.18 -25.70
N VAL A 824 -4.93 7.52 -25.22
CA VAL A 824 -4.11 8.00 -24.10
C VAL A 824 -3.06 8.97 -24.63
N LYS A 825 -3.03 10.19 -24.07
CA LYS A 825 -2.11 11.27 -24.42
C LYS A 825 -1.12 11.47 -23.27
N ASP A 826 0.19 11.42 -23.56
CA ASP A 826 1.26 11.43 -22.55
C ASP A 826 2.38 12.41 -22.94
N PRO A 827 2.61 13.49 -22.17
CA PRO A 827 3.61 14.52 -22.48
C PRO A 827 5.06 14.02 -22.41
N ARG A 828 5.31 12.80 -21.93
CA ARG A 828 6.64 12.17 -21.93
C ARG A 828 7.05 11.63 -23.30
N VAL A 829 6.11 11.41 -24.22
CA VAL A 829 6.39 10.82 -25.56
C VAL A 829 7.26 11.75 -26.42
N PRO A 830 6.96 13.05 -26.61
CA PRO A 830 7.83 13.95 -27.37
C PRO A 830 9.22 14.11 -26.71
N LEU A 831 9.29 14.10 -25.37
CA LEU A 831 10.54 14.18 -24.62
C LEU A 831 11.44 12.96 -24.87
N LEU A 832 10.88 11.75 -24.82
CA LEU A 832 11.62 10.52 -25.07
C LEU A 832 12.11 10.44 -26.53
N LEU A 833 11.27 10.81 -27.50
CA LEU A 833 11.64 10.81 -28.92
C LEU A 833 12.70 11.88 -29.25
N SER A 834 12.65 13.06 -28.61
CA SER A 834 13.73 14.06 -28.70
C SER A 834 15.06 13.49 -28.21
N ARG A 835 15.03 12.89 -27.02
CA ARG A 835 16.20 12.23 -26.41
C ARG A 835 16.78 11.10 -27.26
N MET A 836 15.93 10.27 -27.88
CA MET A 836 16.38 9.24 -28.82
C MET A 836 17.04 9.84 -30.06
N LYS A 837 16.55 10.99 -30.54
CA LYS A 837 17.07 11.71 -31.70
C LYS A 837 18.39 12.45 -31.44
N GLU A 838 18.72 12.70 -30.16
CA GLU A 838 20.03 13.23 -29.74
C GLU A 838 21.16 12.20 -29.86
N VAL A 839 20.85 10.90 -29.78
CA VAL A 839 21.84 9.80 -29.77
C VAL A 839 21.78 8.88 -31.00
N GLY A 840 20.71 8.92 -31.80
CA GLY A 840 20.51 8.05 -32.95
C GLY A 840 19.37 8.51 -33.85
N LYS A 841 19.06 7.71 -34.89
CA LYS A 841 17.96 8.00 -35.83
C LYS A 841 16.63 7.44 -35.32
N VAL A 842 15.52 8.14 -35.55
CA VAL A 842 14.18 7.70 -35.11
C VAL A 842 13.28 7.46 -36.32
N PHE A 843 12.54 6.35 -36.39
CA PHE A 843 11.60 6.10 -37.49
C PHE A 843 10.24 5.54 -37.05
N LEU A 844 9.22 5.85 -37.86
CA LEU A 844 7.89 5.27 -37.75
C LEU A 844 7.68 4.29 -38.91
N ALA A 845 7.19 3.08 -38.61
CA ALA A 845 6.83 2.07 -39.60
C ALA A 845 5.51 1.42 -39.17
N THR A 846 4.38 1.96 -39.67
CA THR A 846 3.04 1.58 -39.23
C THR A 846 2.19 0.96 -40.33
N ASN A 847 1.19 0.17 -39.93
CA ASN A 847 0.19 -0.41 -40.84
C ASN A 847 -0.92 0.58 -41.20
N SER A 848 -1.13 1.63 -40.40
CA SER A 848 -2.11 2.67 -40.68
C SER A 848 -1.72 3.54 -41.88
N ASP A 849 -2.73 4.15 -42.51
CA ASP A 849 -2.60 5.12 -43.61
C ASP A 849 -2.13 6.49 -43.10
N TYR A 850 -1.71 7.36 -44.03
CA TYR A 850 -1.21 8.70 -43.66
C TYR A 850 -2.26 9.59 -42.97
N ASN A 851 -3.51 9.62 -43.42
CA ASN A 851 -4.49 10.58 -42.90
C ASN A 851 -4.84 10.27 -41.43
N TYR A 852 -5.02 8.99 -41.12
CA TYR A 852 -5.21 8.55 -39.75
C TYR A 852 -3.95 8.76 -38.90
N THR A 853 -2.77 8.48 -39.47
CA THR A 853 -1.49 8.69 -38.78
C THR A 853 -1.24 10.17 -38.45
N ASP A 854 -1.44 11.09 -39.39
CA ASP A 854 -1.21 12.54 -39.19
C ASP A 854 -2.19 13.11 -38.16
N ALA A 855 -3.44 12.64 -38.11
CA ALA A 855 -4.43 13.04 -37.10
C ALA A 855 -4.07 12.52 -35.69
N ILE A 856 -3.85 11.21 -35.54
CA ILE A 856 -3.49 10.57 -34.26
C ILE A 856 -2.17 11.13 -33.72
N MET A 857 -1.15 11.24 -34.57
CA MET A 857 0.16 11.75 -34.15
C MET A 857 0.17 13.27 -33.91
N SER A 858 -0.67 14.06 -34.57
CA SER A 858 -0.85 15.47 -34.19
C SER A 858 -1.47 15.58 -32.80
N TYR A 859 -2.53 14.80 -32.52
CA TYR A 859 -3.17 14.79 -31.20
C TYR A 859 -2.22 14.39 -30.07
N LEU A 860 -1.42 13.34 -30.26
CA LEU A 860 -0.44 12.86 -29.28
C LEU A 860 0.67 13.86 -28.95
N PHE A 861 0.89 14.88 -29.79
CA PHE A 861 1.92 15.90 -29.64
C PHE A 861 1.35 17.30 -29.33
N ASP A 862 0.02 17.42 -29.23
CA ASP A 862 -0.66 18.70 -29.01
C ASP A 862 -0.83 19.04 -27.52
N PHE A 863 0.21 19.63 -26.93
CA PHE A 863 0.21 20.06 -25.51
C PHE A 863 0.00 21.57 -25.40
N SER A 864 -1.15 22.04 -25.87
CA SER A 864 -1.53 23.45 -25.99
C SER A 864 -2.31 24.03 -24.79
N ASP A 865 -2.42 23.29 -23.68
CA ASP A 865 -3.07 23.73 -22.44
C ASP A 865 -2.19 24.69 -21.59
N GLY A 866 -2.43 26.00 -21.75
CA GLY A 866 -2.29 27.02 -20.70
C GLY A 866 -0.89 27.58 -20.37
N ASP A 867 -0.57 28.73 -20.96
CA ASP A 867 0.34 29.80 -20.47
C ASP A 867 1.79 29.48 -20.04
N LYS A 868 2.27 28.22 -20.04
CA LYS A 868 3.56 27.85 -19.41
C LYS A 868 4.46 26.90 -20.22
N ALA A 869 4.47 27.02 -21.55
CA ALA A 869 5.43 26.33 -22.41
C ALA A 869 6.42 27.32 -23.07
N GLU A 870 7.65 27.39 -22.58
CA GLU A 870 8.71 28.25 -23.16
C GLU A 870 9.30 27.69 -24.48
N THR A 871 8.95 26.46 -24.86
CA THR A 871 9.43 25.82 -26.09
C THR A 871 8.36 25.85 -27.19
N PRO A 872 8.69 26.31 -28.41
CA PRO A 872 7.74 26.32 -29.52
C PRO A 872 7.33 24.91 -29.94
N GLN A 873 6.03 24.71 -30.14
CA GLN A 873 5.43 23.43 -30.53
C GLN A 873 5.99 22.94 -31.87
N ARG A 874 6.61 21.76 -31.86
CA ARG A 874 7.18 21.13 -33.07
C ARG A 874 6.17 20.15 -33.67
N PRO A 875 6.00 20.09 -35.00
CA PRO A 875 5.12 19.11 -35.63
C PRO A 875 5.67 17.69 -35.41
N TRP A 876 4.79 16.72 -35.15
CA TRP A 876 5.18 15.34 -34.82
C TRP A 876 6.16 14.72 -35.83
N ARG A 877 6.02 15.06 -37.12
CA ARG A 877 6.90 14.58 -38.21
C ARG A 877 8.38 14.92 -37.99
N SER A 878 8.68 16.04 -37.33
CA SER A 878 10.08 16.48 -37.07
C SER A 878 10.84 15.57 -36.09
N TYR A 879 10.13 14.80 -35.25
CA TYR A 879 10.71 13.85 -34.31
C TYR A 879 11.21 12.57 -34.99
N PHE A 880 10.88 12.36 -36.26
CA PHE A 880 11.27 11.20 -37.06
C PHE A 880 12.21 11.60 -38.19
N ASP A 881 13.13 10.72 -38.55
CA ASP A 881 14.05 10.86 -39.69
C ASP A 881 13.55 10.10 -40.92
N LEU A 882 12.74 9.07 -40.70
CA LEU A 882 12.00 8.34 -41.72
C LEU A 882 10.59 8.03 -41.19
N ILE A 883 9.58 8.22 -42.05
CA ILE A 883 8.17 7.92 -41.74
C ILE A 883 7.64 7.03 -42.85
N VAL A 884 7.20 5.81 -42.51
CA VAL A 884 6.61 4.84 -43.44
C VAL A 884 5.22 4.42 -42.94
N VAL A 885 4.21 4.70 -43.74
CA VAL A 885 2.81 4.28 -43.56
C VAL A 885 2.47 3.10 -44.49
N ASP A 886 1.28 2.52 -44.35
CA ASP A 886 0.81 1.41 -45.19
C ASP A 886 1.78 0.20 -45.28
N THR A 887 2.61 -0.05 -44.25
CA THR A 887 3.74 -0.99 -44.35
C THR A 887 3.33 -2.46 -44.57
N ARG A 888 2.09 -2.83 -44.22
CA ARG A 888 1.53 -4.20 -44.34
C ARG A 888 2.36 -5.26 -43.62
N LYS A 889 2.93 -4.94 -42.45
CA LYS A 889 3.55 -5.92 -41.55
C LYS A 889 2.55 -7.06 -41.29
N PRO A 890 2.94 -8.34 -41.43
CA PRO A 890 4.32 -8.86 -41.48
C PRO A 890 4.98 -8.91 -42.88
N LEU A 891 4.30 -8.56 -43.97
CA LEU A 891 4.85 -8.63 -45.33
C LEU A 891 6.08 -7.73 -45.51
N PHE A 892 6.07 -6.58 -44.83
CA PHE A 892 7.17 -5.63 -44.71
C PHE A 892 8.53 -6.27 -44.38
N PHE A 893 8.55 -7.29 -43.53
CA PHE A 893 9.75 -8.01 -43.09
C PHE A 893 10.11 -9.20 -44.00
N ALA A 894 9.55 -9.23 -45.21
CA ALA A 894 9.82 -10.21 -46.26
C ALA A 894 10.01 -9.43 -47.58
N GLU A 895 9.25 -9.73 -48.63
CA GLU A 895 9.30 -9.03 -49.91
C GLU A 895 8.77 -7.58 -49.86
N GLY A 896 8.01 -7.23 -48.82
CA GLY A 896 7.42 -5.89 -48.68
C GLY A 896 6.43 -5.54 -49.78
N THR A 897 6.42 -4.28 -50.18
CA THR A 897 5.66 -3.77 -51.34
C THR A 897 6.44 -2.65 -52.05
N VAL A 898 5.97 -2.22 -53.21
CA VAL A 898 6.54 -1.08 -53.95
C VAL A 898 6.58 0.16 -53.05
N LEU A 899 7.77 0.76 -52.88
CA LEU A 899 7.92 2.02 -52.15
C LEU A 899 7.23 3.18 -52.90
N ARG A 900 6.40 3.94 -52.21
CA ARG A 900 5.71 5.14 -52.71
C ARG A 900 6.02 6.34 -51.82
N GLN A 901 5.81 7.54 -52.34
CA GLN A 901 5.87 8.78 -51.55
C GLN A 901 4.47 9.37 -51.39
N VAL A 902 4.13 9.82 -50.18
CA VAL A 902 2.84 10.47 -49.88
C VAL A 902 2.92 11.97 -50.25
N ASN A 903 1.85 12.51 -50.83
CA ASN A 903 1.60 13.94 -50.87
C ASN A 903 0.91 14.31 -49.54
N THR A 904 1.65 14.94 -48.62
CA THR A 904 1.19 15.28 -47.25
C THR A 904 0.03 16.27 -47.23
N ASP A 905 -0.16 17.03 -48.29
CA ASP A 905 -1.14 18.12 -48.38
C ASP A 905 -2.52 17.60 -48.84
N THR A 906 -2.57 16.35 -49.32
CA THR A 906 -3.78 15.69 -49.84
C THR A 906 -3.98 14.27 -49.30
N GLY A 907 -3.01 13.73 -48.57
CA GLY A 907 -2.97 12.35 -48.09
C GLY A 907 -2.73 11.28 -49.15
N LYS A 908 -2.65 11.64 -50.44
CA LYS A 908 -2.67 10.69 -51.55
C LYS A 908 -1.26 10.27 -51.97
N LEU A 909 -1.11 9.02 -52.41
CA LEU A 909 0.16 8.51 -52.92
C LEU A 909 0.51 9.14 -54.26
N ARG A 910 1.74 9.64 -54.40
CA ARG A 910 2.30 10.11 -55.67
C ARG A 910 2.40 8.92 -56.65
N ILE A 911 2.13 9.17 -57.93
CA ILE A 911 2.14 8.13 -58.98
C ILE A 911 3.58 7.69 -59.27
N GLY A 912 3.78 6.38 -59.45
CA GLY A 912 5.10 5.77 -59.67
C GLY A 912 5.81 5.30 -58.39
N THR A 913 6.80 4.45 -58.56
CA THR A 913 7.72 3.98 -57.50
C THR A 913 8.65 5.12 -57.07
N TYR A 914 8.92 5.26 -55.78
CA TYR A 914 9.92 6.21 -55.31
C TYR A 914 11.33 5.62 -55.43
N THR A 915 12.23 6.36 -56.09
CA THR A 915 13.63 5.96 -56.36
C THR A 915 14.64 7.04 -55.93
N GLY A 916 14.20 8.04 -55.16
CA GLY A 916 15.05 9.13 -54.66
C GLY A 916 15.79 8.79 -53.36
N PRO A 917 16.70 9.66 -52.91
CA PRO A 917 17.32 9.58 -51.58
C PRO A 917 16.32 9.96 -50.47
N LEU A 918 16.69 9.71 -49.20
CA LEU A 918 15.89 10.14 -48.06
C LEU A 918 15.72 11.67 -48.04
N GLN A 919 14.47 12.14 -47.98
CA GLN A 919 14.11 13.56 -47.91
C GLN A 919 13.60 13.92 -46.51
N HIS A 920 14.09 15.04 -45.96
CA HIS A 920 13.71 15.48 -44.61
C HIS A 920 12.20 15.77 -44.50
N CYS A 921 11.55 15.27 -43.44
CA CYS A 921 10.11 15.32 -43.21
C CYS A 921 9.22 14.73 -44.34
N ALA A 922 9.80 14.01 -45.31
CA ALA A 922 9.03 13.29 -46.30
C ALA A 922 8.41 12.01 -45.72
N VAL A 923 7.25 11.63 -46.24
CA VAL A 923 6.52 10.44 -45.81
C VAL A 923 6.42 9.45 -46.95
N TYR A 924 6.69 8.19 -46.63
CA TYR A 924 6.72 7.06 -47.55
C TYR A 924 5.58 6.09 -47.24
N SER A 925 5.21 5.29 -48.23
CA SER A 925 4.13 4.30 -48.12
C SER A 925 4.58 2.97 -48.73
N GLY A 926 4.25 1.86 -48.06
CA GLY A 926 4.69 0.52 -48.46
C GLY A 926 6.17 0.27 -48.18
N GLY A 927 6.92 -0.21 -49.18
CA GLY A 927 8.35 -0.55 -49.04
C GLY A 927 8.59 -1.90 -48.32
N SER A 928 9.83 -2.14 -47.91
CA SER A 928 10.26 -3.27 -47.06
C SER A 928 11.15 -2.80 -45.91
N SER A 929 11.45 -3.68 -44.97
CA SER A 929 12.44 -3.45 -43.91
C SER A 929 13.86 -3.21 -44.43
N ASP A 930 14.20 -3.72 -45.63
CA ASP A 930 15.52 -3.53 -46.24
C ASP A 930 15.64 -2.07 -46.72
N VAL A 931 14.59 -1.56 -47.36
CA VAL A 931 14.49 -0.15 -47.77
C VAL A 931 14.63 0.81 -46.58
N VAL A 932 14.15 0.42 -45.38
CA VAL A 932 14.39 1.18 -44.14
C VAL A 932 15.86 1.16 -43.73
N CYS A 933 16.50 -0.01 -43.76
CA CYS A 933 17.94 -0.15 -43.47
C CYS A 933 18.80 0.68 -44.45
N ASP A 934 18.46 0.67 -45.74
CA ASP A 934 19.17 1.40 -46.79
C ASP A 934 18.99 2.92 -46.65
N LEU A 935 17.75 3.43 -46.54
CA LEU A 935 17.47 4.86 -46.39
C LEU A 935 18.07 5.46 -45.12
N LEU A 936 18.17 4.67 -44.04
CA LEU A 936 18.75 5.10 -42.76
C LEU A 936 20.24 4.76 -42.62
N GLY A 937 20.82 3.94 -43.51
CA GLY A 937 22.23 3.53 -43.47
C GLY A 937 22.60 2.72 -42.22
N VAL A 938 21.75 1.80 -41.79
CA VAL A 938 21.90 1.01 -40.55
C VAL A 938 21.68 -0.48 -40.78
N LYS A 939 22.35 -1.34 -40.00
CA LYS A 939 22.20 -2.81 -40.08
C LYS A 939 21.24 -3.29 -39.00
N GLY A 940 20.63 -4.46 -39.20
CA GLY A 940 19.57 -4.95 -38.30
C GLY A 940 19.90 -4.97 -36.80
N LYS A 941 21.14 -5.29 -36.41
CA LYS A 941 21.56 -5.26 -34.99
C LYS A 941 21.69 -3.84 -34.40
N ASP A 942 21.78 -2.81 -35.23
CA ASP A 942 21.81 -1.39 -34.84
C ASP A 942 20.39 -0.84 -34.56
N ILE A 943 19.35 -1.54 -35.01
CA ILE A 943 17.93 -1.14 -34.89
C ILE A 943 17.31 -1.79 -33.65
N LEU A 944 16.66 -0.97 -32.82
CA LEU A 944 15.70 -1.39 -31.80
C LEU A 944 14.29 -1.03 -32.25
N TYR A 945 13.51 -2.04 -32.65
CA TYR A 945 12.12 -1.87 -33.08
C TYR A 945 11.15 -2.15 -31.93
N MET A 946 10.16 -1.27 -31.78
CA MET A 946 9.16 -1.28 -30.72
C MET A 946 7.76 -1.46 -31.31
N GLY A 947 6.98 -2.42 -30.80
CA GLY A 947 5.62 -2.72 -31.24
C GLY A 947 4.87 -3.62 -30.26
N ASP A 948 3.54 -3.70 -30.38
CA ASP A 948 2.68 -4.58 -29.57
C ASP A 948 2.47 -5.97 -30.22
N HIS A 949 2.60 -6.07 -31.54
CA HIS A 949 2.21 -7.27 -32.26
C HIS A 949 3.32 -8.31 -32.25
N ILE A 950 3.24 -9.21 -31.28
CA ILE A 950 4.21 -10.30 -31.03
C ILE A 950 4.61 -11.09 -32.29
N PHE A 951 3.69 -11.28 -33.24
CA PHE A 951 3.99 -11.93 -34.52
C PHE A 951 4.44 -10.93 -35.59
N GLY A 952 3.66 -9.88 -35.84
CA GLY A 952 3.88 -8.94 -36.93
C GLY A 952 5.16 -8.13 -36.81
N ASP A 953 5.40 -7.56 -35.63
CA ASP A 953 6.55 -6.69 -35.34
C ASP A 953 7.73 -7.51 -34.83
N ILE A 954 7.50 -8.28 -33.77
CA ILE A 954 8.59 -8.80 -32.94
C ILE A 954 9.16 -10.09 -33.53
N LEU A 955 8.36 -11.14 -33.70
CA LEU A 955 8.85 -12.43 -34.23
C LEU A 955 9.42 -12.28 -35.65
N LYS A 956 8.78 -11.48 -36.50
CA LYS A 956 9.16 -11.34 -37.91
C LYS A 956 10.42 -10.51 -38.10
N SER A 957 10.52 -9.30 -37.53
CA SER A 957 11.77 -8.52 -37.57
C SER A 957 12.93 -9.31 -36.95
N LYS A 958 12.68 -10.02 -35.83
CA LYS A 958 13.70 -10.84 -35.17
C LYS A 958 14.20 -12.00 -36.02
N LYS A 959 13.30 -12.76 -36.67
CA LYS A 959 13.68 -13.95 -37.46
C LYS A 959 14.16 -13.64 -38.87
N ARG A 960 13.66 -12.57 -39.50
CA ARG A 960 14.01 -12.22 -40.89
C ARG A 960 15.20 -11.30 -40.98
N GLN A 961 15.24 -10.28 -40.12
CA GLN A 961 16.19 -9.17 -40.22
C GLN A 961 17.18 -9.09 -39.04
N GLY A 962 17.04 -9.97 -38.03
CA GLY A 962 17.91 -9.99 -36.86
C GLY A 962 17.81 -8.76 -35.94
N TRP A 963 16.73 -7.97 -36.08
CA TRP A 963 16.52 -6.71 -35.36
C TRP A 963 16.55 -6.89 -33.83
N ARG A 964 16.92 -5.85 -33.08
CA ARG A 964 16.67 -5.79 -31.63
C ARG A 964 15.21 -5.42 -31.41
N THR A 965 14.58 -5.99 -30.39
CA THR A 965 13.12 -6.00 -30.25
C THR A 965 12.66 -5.61 -28.85
N PHE A 966 11.74 -4.65 -28.78
CA PHE A 966 11.02 -4.26 -27.58
C PHE A 966 9.52 -4.52 -27.78
N LEU A 967 8.94 -5.41 -26.96
CA LEU A 967 7.50 -5.67 -27.00
C LEU A 967 6.77 -4.76 -26.01
N VAL A 968 5.81 -3.98 -26.51
CA VAL A 968 4.81 -3.30 -25.67
C VAL A 968 3.72 -4.31 -25.28
N VAL A 969 3.44 -4.45 -23.98
CA VAL A 969 2.37 -5.32 -23.47
C VAL A 969 1.49 -4.52 -22.53
N PRO A 970 0.47 -3.79 -23.02
CA PRO A 970 -0.34 -2.88 -22.20
C PRO A 970 -1.02 -3.58 -21.02
N GLU A 971 -1.42 -4.84 -21.20
CA GLU A 971 -2.04 -5.66 -20.15
C GLU A 971 -1.10 -5.94 -18.96
N LEU A 972 0.22 -5.82 -19.17
CA LEU A 972 1.24 -6.12 -18.15
C LEU A 972 1.08 -5.26 -16.89
N ALA A 973 0.59 -4.03 -17.01
CA ALA A 973 0.33 -3.16 -15.85
C ALA A 973 -0.69 -3.80 -14.88
N ARG A 974 -1.78 -4.38 -15.40
CA ARG A 974 -2.80 -5.08 -14.62
C ARG A 974 -2.35 -6.49 -14.21
N GLU A 975 -1.66 -7.21 -15.10
CA GLU A 975 -1.11 -8.53 -14.79
C GLU A 975 -0.11 -8.50 -13.62
N LEU A 976 0.76 -7.48 -13.55
CA LEU A 976 1.72 -7.31 -12.45
C LEU A 976 1.03 -7.01 -11.11
N GLN A 977 -0.04 -6.22 -11.11
CA GLN A 977 -0.85 -5.98 -9.91
C GLN A 977 -1.46 -7.30 -9.41
N VAL A 978 -2.20 -8.02 -10.27
CA VAL A 978 -2.86 -9.28 -9.89
C VAL A 978 -1.84 -10.34 -9.48
N TRP A 979 -0.71 -10.44 -10.18
CA TRP A 979 0.38 -11.36 -9.84
C TRP A 979 0.95 -11.09 -8.44
N THR A 980 1.13 -9.82 -8.07
CA THR A 980 1.62 -9.44 -6.73
C THR A 980 0.57 -9.74 -5.66
N GLU A 981 -0.68 -9.30 -5.87
CA GLU A 981 -1.81 -9.49 -4.96
C GLU A 981 -2.29 -10.94 -4.78
N LYS A 982 -1.88 -11.87 -5.66
CA LYS A 982 -2.30 -13.28 -5.67
C LYS A 982 -1.12 -14.25 -5.67
N SER A 983 0.08 -13.75 -5.38
CA SER A 983 1.33 -14.51 -5.29
C SER A 983 1.22 -15.76 -4.39
N GLU A 984 0.48 -15.68 -3.28
CA GLU A 984 0.18 -16.81 -2.38
C GLU A 984 -0.43 -18.02 -3.11
N LEU A 985 -1.33 -17.81 -4.07
CA LEU A 985 -1.95 -18.91 -4.83
C LEU A 985 -0.95 -19.59 -5.78
N PHE A 986 -0.02 -18.83 -6.35
CA PHE A 986 1.03 -19.40 -7.19
C PHE A 986 2.06 -20.16 -6.35
N GLU A 987 2.37 -19.68 -5.14
CA GLU A 987 3.26 -20.37 -4.21
C GLU A 987 2.66 -21.65 -3.65
N GLU A 988 1.36 -21.67 -3.33
CA GLU A 988 0.67 -22.91 -2.99
C GLU A 988 0.70 -23.90 -4.16
N LEU A 989 0.44 -23.43 -5.39
CA LEU A 989 0.50 -24.26 -6.59
C LEU A 989 1.91 -24.84 -6.83
N ARG A 990 2.95 -24.04 -6.63
CA ARG A 990 4.35 -24.47 -6.70
C ARG A 990 4.69 -25.51 -5.63
N SER A 991 4.21 -25.34 -4.40
CA SER A 991 4.38 -26.31 -3.31
C SER A 991 3.66 -27.63 -3.62
N LEU A 992 2.47 -27.59 -4.21
CA LEU A 992 1.71 -28.79 -4.62
C LEU A 992 2.37 -29.53 -5.79
N ASP A 993 2.92 -28.82 -6.79
CA ASP A 993 3.67 -29.41 -7.90
C ASP A 993 4.99 -30.05 -7.42
N LEU A 994 5.68 -29.45 -6.43
CA LEU A 994 6.87 -30.03 -5.79
C LEU A 994 6.55 -31.28 -4.96
N PHE A 995 5.54 -31.23 -4.09
CA PHE A 995 5.10 -32.37 -3.28
C PHE A 995 4.61 -33.54 -4.16
N LEU A 996 3.99 -33.23 -5.31
CA LEU A 996 3.63 -34.24 -6.31
C LEU A 996 4.87 -34.92 -6.93
N ALA A 997 6.00 -34.22 -7.07
CA ALA A 997 7.25 -34.80 -7.55
C ALA A 997 7.96 -35.65 -6.48
N GLU A 998 7.97 -35.21 -5.21
CA GLU A 998 8.53 -35.96 -4.07
C GLU A 998 7.89 -37.36 -3.95
N LEU A 999 6.57 -37.47 -4.14
CA LEU A 999 5.85 -38.76 -4.16
C LEU A 999 6.29 -39.73 -5.27
N TYR A 1000 7.00 -39.26 -6.29
CA TYR A 1000 7.59 -40.09 -7.34
C TYR A 1000 9.12 -40.22 -7.23
N GLN A 1001 9.78 -39.42 -6.40
CA GLN A 1001 11.25 -39.32 -6.34
C GLN A 1001 11.97 -40.62 -5.98
N HIS A 1002 11.30 -41.50 -5.21
CA HIS A 1002 11.85 -42.78 -4.75
C HIS A 1002 11.23 -43.99 -5.47
N LEU A 1003 10.45 -43.78 -6.53
CA LEU A 1003 9.86 -44.85 -7.33
C LEU A 1003 10.73 -45.13 -8.56
N ASP A 1004 11.11 -46.40 -8.72
CA ASP A 1004 11.95 -46.91 -9.82
C ASP A 1004 11.14 -47.76 -10.81
N SER A 1005 11.82 -48.43 -11.75
CA SER A 1005 11.18 -49.34 -12.71
C SER A 1005 10.77 -50.69 -12.11
N GLY A 1006 11.20 -51.04 -10.90
CA GLY A 1006 10.74 -52.20 -10.14
C GLY A 1006 9.51 -51.92 -9.26
N SER A 1007 9.21 -50.65 -9.01
CA SER A 1007 8.15 -50.19 -8.10
C SER A 1007 6.75 -50.49 -8.65
N SER A 1008 6.04 -51.40 -7.98
CA SER A 1008 4.69 -51.84 -8.35
C SER A 1008 3.57 -51.01 -7.73
N GLU A 1009 3.83 -50.33 -6.62
CA GLU A 1009 2.88 -49.44 -5.96
C GLU A 1009 2.71 -48.11 -6.72
N ARG A 1010 1.52 -47.53 -6.66
CA ARG A 1010 1.19 -46.23 -7.28
C ARG A 1010 0.61 -45.31 -6.22
N PRO A 1011 1.21 -44.13 -5.95
CA PRO A 1011 0.71 -43.22 -4.93
C PRO A 1011 -0.65 -42.62 -5.32
N ASP A 1012 -1.57 -42.47 -4.35
CA ASP A 1012 -2.84 -41.79 -4.61
C ASP A 1012 -2.68 -40.27 -4.65
N ILE A 1013 -2.49 -39.77 -5.86
CA ILE A 1013 -2.38 -38.35 -6.20
C ILE A 1013 -3.74 -37.69 -6.47
N SER A 1014 -4.87 -38.38 -6.22
CA SER A 1014 -6.22 -37.90 -6.57
C SER A 1014 -6.69 -36.73 -5.70
N SER A 1015 -6.19 -36.60 -4.48
CA SER A 1015 -6.39 -35.43 -3.62
C SER A 1015 -5.61 -34.22 -4.14
N ILE A 1016 -4.30 -34.39 -4.36
CA ILE A 1016 -3.35 -33.37 -4.80
C ILE A 1016 -3.75 -32.81 -6.16
N LYS A 1017 -4.05 -33.67 -7.15
CA LYS A 1017 -4.51 -33.23 -8.49
C LYS A 1017 -5.81 -32.40 -8.43
N ARG A 1018 -6.73 -32.70 -7.52
CA ARG A 1018 -7.94 -31.88 -7.31
C ARG A 1018 -7.61 -30.54 -6.67
N ARG A 1019 -6.63 -30.47 -5.76
CA ARG A 1019 -6.16 -29.20 -5.17
C ARG A 1019 -5.44 -28.34 -6.22
N ILE A 1020 -4.51 -28.90 -6.98
CA ILE A 1020 -3.82 -28.24 -8.11
C ILE A 1020 -4.83 -27.64 -9.10
N GLN A 1021 -5.84 -28.41 -9.52
CA GLN A 1021 -6.91 -27.93 -10.41
C GLN A 1021 -7.73 -26.79 -9.78
N LYS A 1022 -8.05 -26.91 -8.48
CA LYS A 1022 -8.79 -25.86 -7.76
C LYS A 1022 -7.99 -24.56 -7.65
N VAL A 1023 -6.75 -24.62 -7.17
CA VAL A 1023 -5.87 -23.45 -7.00
C VAL A 1023 -5.56 -22.80 -8.35
N THR A 1024 -5.32 -23.60 -9.40
CA THR A 1024 -5.18 -23.12 -10.79
C THR A 1024 -6.41 -22.31 -11.21
N HIS A 1025 -7.62 -22.81 -10.97
CA HIS A 1025 -8.85 -22.11 -11.34
C HIS A 1025 -9.06 -20.84 -10.51
N GLU A 1026 -8.86 -20.89 -9.18
CA GLU A 1026 -8.98 -19.72 -8.30
C GLU A 1026 -7.96 -18.62 -8.67
N MET A 1027 -6.73 -18.99 -9.06
CA MET A 1027 -5.71 -18.06 -9.53
C MET A 1027 -6.05 -17.47 -10.91
N ASP A 1028 -6.41 -18.29 -11.90
CA ASP A 1028 -6.72 -17.83 -13.26
C ASP A 1028 -7.93 -16.87 -13.26
N MET A 1029 -8.98 -17.15 -12.48
CA MET A 1029 -10.18 -16.28 -12.38
C MET A 1029 -9.89 -14.88 -11.83
N CYS A 1030 -8.74 -14.65 -11.18
CA CYS A 1030 -8.34 -13.31 -10.71
C CYS A 1030 -7.96 -12.37 -11.86
N TYR A 1031 -7.60 -12.90 -13.03
CA TYR A 1031 -7.26 -12.13 -14.23
C TYR A 1031 -8.48 -11.88 -15.12
N GLY A 1032 -9.29 -12.92 -15.34
CA GLY A 1032 -10.48 -12.90 -16.19
C GLY A 1032 -10.97 -14.33 -16.48
N LYS A 1033 -12.06 -14.49 -17.23
CA LYS A 1033 -12.68 -15.80 -17.51
C LYS A 1033 -11.77 -16.69 -18.36
N MET A 1034 -10.90 -16.12 -19.19
CA MET A 1034 -9.84 -16.83 -19.92
C MET A 1034 -8.47 -16.81 -19.22
N GLY A 1035 -8.38 -16.25 -18.01
CA GLY A 1035 -7.16 -16.21 -17.19
C GLY A 1035 -6.03 -15.34 -17.72
N SER A 1036 -4.87 -15.38 -17.06
CA SER A 1036 -3.68 -14.57 -17.38
C SER A 1036 -3.21 -14.73 -18.83
N LEU A 1037 -2.76 -13.63 -19.44
CA LEU A 1037 -2.08 -13.62 -20.75
C LEU A 1037 -0.88 -14.57 -20.79
N PHE A 1038 -0.18 -14.73 -19.66
CA PHE A 1038 1.10 -15.44 -19.61
C PHE A 1038 1.00 -16.91 -19.17
N ARG A 1039 -0.06 -17.30 -18.45
CA ARG A 1039 -0.17 -18.65 -17.85
C ARG A 1039 -1.59 -19.17 -17.66
N CYS A 1040 -1.68 -20.47 -17.41
CA CYS A 1040 -2.80 -21.17 -16.77
C CYS A 1040 -2.20 -22.01 -15.64
N GLY A 1041 -2.40 -21.60 -14.39
CA GLY A 1041 -1.69 -22.19 -13.25
C GLY A 1041 -0.16 -22.12 -13.41
N SER A 1042 0.53 -23.25 -13.25
CA SER A 1042 1.98 -23.38 -13.45
C SER A 1042 2.40 -23.50 -14.92
N ARG A 1043 1.47 -23.62 -15.88
CA ARG A 1043 1.77 -23.79 -17.31
C ARG A 1043 1.76 -22.46 -18.07
N GLN A 1044 2.84 -22.16 -18.78
CA GLN A 1044 2.96 -20.97 -19.63
C GLN A 1044 2.11 -21.06 -20.90
N THR A 1045 1.62 -19.91 -21.39
CA THR A 1045 0.94 -19.80 -22.69
C THR A 1045 1.92 -19.80 -23.87
N LEU A 1046 1.38 -20.02 -25.07
CA LEU A 1046 2.06 -19.76 -26.34
C LEU A 1046 2.58 -18.31 -26.41
N PHE A 1047 1.79 -17.33 -25.97
CA PHE A 1047 2.16 -15.91 -25.96
C PHE A 1047 3.38 -15.65 -25.05
N ALA A 1048 3.40 -16.14 -23.81
CA ALA A 1048 4.55 -16.02 -22.92
C ALA A 1048 5.84 -16.61 -23.52
N ASN A 1049 5.73 -17.78 -24.15
CA ASN A 1049 6.86 -18.42 -24.83
C ASN A 1049 7.35 -17.64 -26.05
N GLN A 1050 6.46 -17.05 -26.84
CA GLN A 1050 6.84 -16.18 -27.96
C GLN A 1050 7.50 -14.89 -27.46
N LEU A 1051 6.95 -14.26 -26.42
CA LEU A 1051 7.52 -13.09 -25.75
C LEU A 1051 8.95 -13.38 -25.29
N MET A 1052 9.14 -14.42 -24.46
CA MET A 1052 10.48 -14.79 -23.96
C MET A 1052 11.46 -15.11 -25.09
N ARG A 1053 11.00 -15.76 -26.17
CA ARG A 1053 11.85 -16.21 -27.28
C ARG A 1053 12.19 -15.13 -28.31
N TYR A 1054 11.34 -14.11 -28.51
CA TYR A 1054 11.47 -13.15 -29.62
C TYR A 1054 11.55 -11.68 -29.22
N ALA A 1055 10.97 -11.27 -28.10
CA ALA A 1055 11.17 -9.92 -27.55
C ALA A 1055 12.48 -9.91 -26.73
N ASP A 1056 13.47 -9.09 -27.09
CA ASP A 1056 14.71 -8.98 -26.29
C ASP A 1056 14.44 -8.24 -24.97
N LEU A 1057 13.62 -7.19 -25.07
CA LEU A 1057 13.09 -6.38 -23.97
C LEU A 1057 11.56 -6.35 -24.04
N TYR A 1058 10.90 -6.09 -22.91
CA TYR A 1058 9.45 -5.81 -22.88
C TYR A 1058 9.06 -4.97 -21.67
N ALA A 1059 7.96 -4.22 -21.77
CA ALA A 1059 7.35 -3.50 -20.64
C ALA A 1059 5.86 -3.19 -20.92
N ALA A 1060 5.19 -2.58 -19.93
CA ALA A 1060 3.82 -2.09 -20.10
C ALA A 1060 3.73 -0.88 -21.06
N SER A 1061 4.80 -0.09 -21.18
CA SER A 1061 4.91 1.03 -22.12
C SER A 1061 6.37 1.24 -22.55
N PHE A 1062 6.58 1.69 -23.78
CA PHE A 1062 7.89 2.15 -24.28
C PHE A 1062 8.40 3.39 -23.53
N VAL A 1063 7.51 4.18 -22.93
CA VAL A 1063 7.87 5.38 -22.14
C VAL A 1063 8.79 5.05 -20.97
N ASN A 1064 8.82 3.79 -20.51
CA ASN A 1064 9.74 3.33 -19.47
C ASN A 1064 11.22 3.50 -19.87
N PHE A 1065 11.58 3.66 -21.15
CA PHE A 1065 12.95 4.02 -21.56
C PHE A 1065 13.43 5.37 -21.01
N LEU A 1066 12.52 6.29 -20.65
CA LEU A 1066 12.89 7.59 -20.09
C LEU A 1066 13.60 7.48 -18.72
N TYR A 1067 13.51 6.31 -18.06
CA TYR A 1067 14.14 5.99 -16.78
C TYR A 1067 15.50 5.25 -16.91
N TYR A 1068 16.05 5.16 -18.12
CA TYR A 1068 17.34 4.52 -18.40
C TYR A 1068 18.24 5.44 -19.24
N PRO A 1069 19.54 5.59 -18.93
CA PRO A 1069 20.47 6.32 -19.79
C PRO A 1069 20.72 5.55 -21.09
N PHE A 1070 21.03 6.22 -22.20
CA PHE A 1070 21.28 5.54 -23.48
C PHE A 1070 22.55 4.67 -23.50
N SER A 1071 23.45 4.83 -22.52
CA SER A 1071 24.58 3.92 -22.28
C SER A 1071 24.20 2.64 -21.52
N TYR A 1072 22.95 2.45 -21.12
CA TYR A 1072 22.54 1.35 -20.22
C TYR A 1072 22.72 -0.05 -20.84
N LEU A 1073 23.32 -0.95 -20.08
CA LEU A 1073 23.39 -2.38 -20.41
C LEU A 1073 22.26 -3.14 -19.71
N PHE A 1074 21.20 -3.44 -20.45
CA PHE A 1074 20.21 -4.43 -20.01
C PHE A 1074 20.87 -5.81 -19.95
N ARG A 1075 20.78 -6.48 -18.80
CA ARG A 1075 21.35 -7.82 -18.57
C ARG A 1075 20.24 -8.84 -18.34
N ALA A 1076 20.29 -9.95 -19.06
CA ALA A 1076 19.65 -11.20 -18.69
C ALA A 1076 20.71 -12.17 -18.14
N PRO A 1077 20.36 -13.10 -17.23
CA PRO A 1077 21.27 -14.19 -16.85
C PRO A 1077 21.56 -15.10 -18.05
N SER A 1078 22.73 -15.74 -18.07
CA SER A 1078 23.03 -16.81 -19.02
C SER A 1078 22.08 -17.98 -18.82
N VAL A 1079 21.52 -18.51 -19.91
CA VAL A 1079 20.66 -19.70 -19.86
C VAL A 1079 21.54 -20.93 -19.91
N LEU A 1080 21.52 -21.71 -18.82
CA LEU A 1080 22.20 -23.01 -18.75
C LEU A 1080 21.27 -24.15 -19.21
N MET A 1081 21.85 -25.15 -19.86
CA MET A 1081 21.25 -26.46 -20.08
C MET A 1081 21.24 -27.26 -18.77
N ALA A 1082 20.31 -28.20 -18.62
CA ALA A 1082 20.13 -28.94 -17.36
C ALA A 1082 21.39 -29.67 -16.87
N HIS A 1083 22.24 -30.14 -17.79
CA HIS A 1083 23.51 -30.83 -17.44
C HIS A 1083 24.64 -29.85 -17.07
N GLU A 1084 24.58 -28.59 -17.50
CA GLU A 1084 25.54 -27.55 -17.10
C GLU A 1084 25.27 -27.09 -15.65
N SER A 1085 24.03 -27.21 -15.18
CA SER A 1085 23.62 -26.91 -13.80
C SER A 1085 23.95 -28.03 -12.79
N THR A 1086 24.36 -29.21 -13.24
CA THR A 1086 24.70 -30.36 -12.37
C THR A 1086 26.20 -30.54 -12.11
N VAL A 1087 27.03 -29.63 -12.63
CA VAL A 1087 28.47 -29.58 -12.35
C VAL A 1087 28.72 -28.47 -11.34
N GLU A 1088 29.56 -28.71 -10.33
CA GLU A 1088 29.99 -27.66 -9.42
C GLU A 1088 30.91 -26.67 -10.15
N HIS A 1089 30.39 -25.48 -10.46
CA HIS A 1089 31.18 -24.33 -10.92
C HIS A 1089 31.93 -23.69 -9.75
N GLY A 1090 32.74 -24.49 -9.06
CA GLY A 1090 33.76 -23.97 -8.16
C GLY A 1090 34.79 -23.15 -8.95
N PRO A 1091 35.47 -22.18 -8.32
CA PRO A 1091 36.61 -21.54 -8.97
C PRO A 1091 37.67 -22.61 -9.24
N VAL A 1092 38.02 -22.82 -10.51
CA VAL A 1092 39.32 -23.42 -10.83
C VAL A 1092 40.35 -22.43 -10.33
N ASP A 1093 41.16 -22.86 -9.35
CA ASP A 1093 42.10 -21.97 -8.68
C ASP A 1093 43.00 -21.23 -9.67
N ALA A 1094 43.22 -19.93 -9.42
CA ALA A 1094 44.02 -19.05 -10.26
C ALA A 1094 45.52 -19.33 -10.06
N VAL A 1095 45.96 -20.50 -10.50
CA VAL A 1095 47.35 -20.99 -10.45
C VAL A 1095 47.82 -21.29 -11.88
N GLU A 1096 48.93 -20.67 -12.26
CA GLU A 1096 49.71 -20.98 -13.48
C GLU A 1096 49.03 -20.78 -14.85
N VAL A 1097 48.49 -19.58 -15.10
CA VAL A 1097 48.46 -18.98 -16.47
C VAL A 1097 49.14 -17.61 -16.48
N THR A 1098 50.32 -17.51 -15.88
CA THR A 1098 51.20 -16.33 -15.90
C THR A 1098 52.53 -16.63 -16.62
N GLY A 1099 52.48 -17.45 -17.69
CA GLY A 1099 53.66 -17.91 -18.42
C GLY A 1099 53.52 -18.01 -19.95
N VAL A 1100 52.40 -17.57 -20.54
CA VAL A 1100 52.11 -17.70 -21.99
C VAL A 1100 51.61 -16.39 -22.63
N LEU A 1101 51.86 -15.24 -21.98
CA LEU A 1101 51.53 -13.91 -22.51
C LEU A 1101 52.76 -12.97 -22.44
N GLN A 1102 53.91 -13.48 -22.86
CA GLN A 1102 55.15 -12.71 -23.01
C GLN A 1102 55.94 -13.05 -24.28
N ASP A 1103 55.28 -13.64 -25.29
CA ASP A 1103 55.94 -14.06 -26.55
C ASP A 1103 55.02 -13.93 -27.78
N SER A 1104 54.20 -12.86 -27.81
CA SER A 1104 53.34 -12.50 -28.95
C SER A 1104 53.30 -11.00 -29.22
N SER A 1105 54.37 -10.28 -28.86
CA SER A 1105 54.57 -8.85 -29.14
C SER A 1105 55.70 -8.64 -30.15
N ARG A 1106 55.71 -9.49 -31.18
CA ARG A 1106 56.69 -9.55 -32.29
C ARG A 1106 56.05 -10.24 -33.51
N GLU A 1107 55.12 -9.56 -34.17
CA GLU A 1107 54.63 -9.91 -35.52
C GLU A 1107 53.76 -8.75 -36.06
N GLU A 1108 54.31 -7.53 -36.06
CA GLU A 1108 53.70 -6.34 -36.70
C GLU A 1108 54.77 -5.26 -37.05
N GLU A 1109 55.96 -5.71 -37.49
CA GLU A 1109 57.04 -4.88 -38.08
C GLU A 1109 57.73 -5.65 -39.23
N GLU A 1110 57.02 -5.93 -40.32
CA GLU A 1110 57.57 -6.23 -41.66
C GLU A 1110 56.44 -6.17 -42.72
N GLU A 1111 56.79 -6.11 -44.02
CA GLU A 1111 55.87 -6.05 -45.18
C GLU A 1111 55.05 -4.75 -45.40
N GLU A 1112 55.70 -3.58 -45.27
CA GLU A 1112 55.52 -2.47 -46.24
C GLU A 1112 56.65 -2.53 -47.30
N GLU A 1113 56.63 -3.48 -48.23
CA GLU A 1113 57.35 -3.37 -49.52
C GLU A 1113 56.82 -4.40 -50.53
N GLU A 1114 56.85 -4.04 -51.81
CA GLU A 1114 56.56 -4.85 -53.03
C GLU A 1114 55.22 -5.63 -53.05
N ASP A 1115 54.35 -5.48 -54.04
CA ASP A 1115 54.70 -5.45 -55.46
C ASP A 1115 53.62 -4.77 -56.33
N GLY A 1116 53.96 -4.48 -57.59
CA GLY A 1116 53.03 -3.90 -58.55
C GLY A 1116 53.41 -4.15 -60.01
N GLU A 1117 52.97 -5.27 -60.57
CA GLU A 1117 52.93 -5.52 -62.03
C GLU A 1117 51.75 -6.43 -62.43
N ALA A 1118 51.38 -6.38 -63.73
CA ALA A 1118 50.29 -7.10 -64.42
C ALA A 1118 48.83 -6.65 -64.15
#